data_AF-A0AAU2HCH6-F1
#
_entry.id   AF-A0AAU2HCH6-F1
#
_cell.length_a   1.000
_cell.length_b   1.000
_cell.length_c   1.000
_cell.angle_alpha   90.00
_cell.angle_beta   90.00
_cell.angle_gamma   90.00
#
_symmetry.space_group_name_H-M   'P 1'
#
loop_
_entity.id
_entity.type
_entity.pdbx_description
1 polymer ?
#
loop_
_entity_poly.entity_id
_entity_poly.type
_entity_poly.pdbx_seq_one_letter_code
_entity_poly.pdbx_strand_id
1 'polypeptide(L)'
;MTYSLGARPRAARLTAVLLAGAFVTSAPSAASQPAKNTAATTATCRDSDDWTLGTTRADAADTHHAFVGNGYLGQRVPPNGAGYADSTAKTGWPLFTPRYDGSFVSGLYAHNKQTASDRQAVAALPTWTALTVSTDGPQSDTFNSSTSPGRISHYRQSLLLHCGVVRTSLTWTAADGRRTDLVYEVLADRVNPHVGAVRMSMVPHWSGEVTVTDMLDGRGARRIQQTGGGDRTRGQRGDGRTAPTMDVAFRTDGTNVDGAVASTLRAGRGAHGATARQAGHAQNMSARQALALPVRRGQSYDFTKYVGVDTALTSHAPRHDATAASQRAADRGWDALLRSHTAAWSRLWRSDIEVPGQREMQSWVRSAQYGLLANTREGAANSIAPAGLTSDNYAGLVFWDAETWMYPGLLASRPELAKTVVDYRYRTRAGARENARKLGYQGLFYPWNSGSSGNLAQECHSVDPPHCRTQIHLQSDISLATWQYYLATKDTRWLRERGWPVLQGIAEFWAGRVSRNTDGSYSIKDTAGPDEYSNGVDDAVFTNAGAATALRHATRAAEMLGKQAPPAWKAIADRIRIPYDAQSKVFQQYDGYHGSTIKQADTVLLMYPLEWPMPKGADAATLDYYAQRTDPDGPAMTDSVHAIDAAGIGEPGCSTYTYLERSIKPFVRGPFAQFSEARGDKAGAEDPLAGSPAHDFLTGKGGFLQVFTNGLTGMRMRENRLHLDPMLPPQLDRGVTLHGLTWQGRTYDIELGAHRTTVRLTDGAPMTLDTPQGEQLVSKDVPAVLKTRRPDLDPTTNAARCTTATASSEQPGMYAGAALDGNTATAWVPDGARGELTADLARPVRVTKVTPTWNDTKPTAYSIDLSLDGRHWQRAVAGDARLARYVRVTVQGDAEAKKHPGVAELTVN
;
A
#
# COMPACT_ATOMS: atom_id res chain seq x y z
N MET A 1 -10.30 20.15 -55.52
CA MET A 1 -11.13 20.85 -56.52
C MET A 1 -12.22 21.62 -55.79
N THR A 2 -12.66 22.73 -56.36
CA THR A 2 -13.45 23.81 -55.70
C THR A 2 -14.85 23.95 -56.31
N TYR A 3 -15.68 24.82 -55.70
CA TYR A 3 -16.98 25.36 -56.20
C TYR A 3 -18.22 24.41 -56.13
N SER A 4 -19.47 24.88 -55.90
CA SER A 4 -19.96 26.10 -55.20
C SER A 4 -21.50 26.12 -55.08
N LEU A 5 -22.04 27.10 -54.32
CA LEU A 5 -23.28 27.92 -54.49
C LEU A 5 -24.43 27.34 -55.36
N GLY A 6 -25.73 27.41 -55.00
CA GLY A 6 -26.54 28.40 -54.26
C GLY A 6 -28.04 28.05 -54.52
N ALA A 7 -29.07 28.85 -54.23
CA ALA A 7 -29.17 30.19 -53.65
C ALA A 7 -30.56 30.41 -52.98
N ARG A 8 -30.69 31.51 -52.24
CA ARG A 8 -31.95 32.16 -51.73
C ARG A 8 -32.80 32.70 -52.90
N PRO A 9 -34.06 33.24 -52.76
CA PRO A 9 -34.68 33.96 -51.63
C PRO A 9 -36.18 33.54 -51.41
N ARG A 10 -37.16 34.31 -50.88
CA ARG A 10 -37.25 35.71 -50.39
C ARG A 10 -38.10 35.83 -49.10
N ALA A 11 -38.68 37.00 -48.79
CA ALA A 11 -38.81 37.46 -47.40
C ALA A 11 -39.97 38.46 -47.14
N ALA A 12 -40.56 38.45 -45.93
CA ALA A 12 -41.48 39.46 -45.41
C ALA A 12 -41.32 39.67 -43.87
N ARG A 13 -41.45 40.93 -43.41
CA ARG A 13 -41.42 41.37 -42.01
C ARG A 13 -42.86 41.73 -41.57
N LEU A 14 -43.18 41.71 -40.26
CA LEU A 14 -43.41 42.95 -39.49
C LEU A 14 -43.89 42.76 -38.03
N THR A 15 -43.40 43.68 -37.18
CA THR A 15 -43.93 44.14 -35.88
C THR A 15 -43.93 43.21 -34.65
N ALA A 16 -43.77 43.85 -33.49
CA ALA A 16 -43.58 43.25 -32.18
C ALA A 16 -44.57 43.82 -31.16
N VAL A 17 -44.88 43.06 -30.11
CA VAL A 17 -45.45 43.55 -28.84
C VAL A 17 -44.80 42.76 -27.69
N LEU A 18 -44.47 43.45 -26.59
CA LEU A 18 -43.98 42.89 -25.32
C LEU A 18 -45.16 42.46 -24.44
N LEU A 19 -45.07 41.30 -23.76
CA LEU A 19 -45.08 41.18 -22.29
C LEU A 19 -45.24 39.73 -21.78
N ALA A 20 -44.53 39.48 -20.67
CA ALA A 20 -44.74 38.50 -19.59
C ALA A 20 -45.71 37.31 -19.75
N GLY A 21 -45.24 36.11 -19.38
CA GLY A 21 -46.09 34.97 -19.05
C GLY A 21 -45.29 33.67 -18.86
N ALA A 22 -45.42 33.02 -17.72
CA ALA A 22 -44.74 31.75 -17.44
C ALA A 22 -45.28 30.62 -18.32
N PHE A 23 -44.39 29.78 -18.88
CA PHE A 23 -44.76 28.60 -19.64
C PHE A 23 -44.35 27.31 -18.93
N VAL A 24 -45.34 26.63 -18.38
CA VAL A 24 -45.35 25.16 -18.31
C VAL A 24 -45.74 24.66 -19.70
N THR A 25 -44.91 23.83 -20.34
CA THR A 25 -45.24 23.21 -21.63
C THR A 25 -45.11 21.70 -21.58
N SER A 26 -46.25 21.04 -21.76
CA SER A 26 -46.36 19.66 -22.22
C SER A 26 -45.77 19.48 -23.63
N ALA A 27 -45.39 18.25 -23.96
CA ALA A 27 -44.69 17.89 -25.19
C ALA A 27 -45.58 17.89 -26.46
N PRO A 28 -44.94 17.87 -27.64
CA PRO A 28 -45.44 17.14 -28.80
C PRO A 28 -44.58 15.90 -29.13
N SER A 29 -45.20 14.95 -29.81
CA SER A 29 -44.71 13.59 -30.05
C SER A 29 -43.70 13.45 -31.19
N ALA A 30 -42.61 12.75 -30.88
CA ALA A 30 -42.10 11.57 -31.58
C ALA A 30 -42.04 11.56 -33.13
N ALA A 31 -40.82 11.72 -33.66
CA ALA A 31 -40.38 11.08 -34.89
C ALA A 31 -39.36 9.97 -34.54
N SER A 32 -39.59 8.76 -35.05
CA SER A 32 -38.82 7.56 -34.65
C SER A 32 -37.40 7.54 -35.22
N GLN A 33 -36.40 7.41 -34.34
CA GLN A 33 -35.06 6.93 -34.71
C GLN A 33 -34.86 5.51 -34.20
N PRO A 34 -34.13 4.65 -34.94
CA PRO A 34 -33.93 3.25 -34.56
C PRO A 34 -33.13 3.14 -33.27
N ALA A 35 -33.56 2.24 -32.39
CA ALA A 35 -33.00 2.10 -31.05
C ALA A 35 -31.50 1.77 -31.08
N LYS A 36 -30.67 2.68 -30.58
CA LYS A 36 -29.29 2.37 -30.20
C LYS A 36 -29.32 1.50 -28.94
N ASN A 37 -29.08 0.20 -29.12
CA ASN A 37 -29.02 -0.77 -28.03
C ASN A 37 -27.99 -0.37 -26.95
N THR A 38 -28.51 -0.18 -25.73
CA THR A 38 -27.94 -0.65 -24.45
C THR A 38 -26.43 -0.97 -24.42
N ALA A 39 -25.60 0.06 -24.24
CA ALA A 39 -24.17 -0.07 -23.95
C ALA A 39 -23.75 0.85 -22.78
N ALA A 40 -24.35 0.65 -21.61
CA ALA A 40 -24.11 1.47 -20.41
C ALA A 40 -23.44 0.73 -19.23
N THR A 41 -23.29 -0.60 -19.28
CA THR A 41 -22.87 -1.42 -18.12
C THR A 41 -21.35 -1.65 -17.99
N THR A 42 -20.56 -1.28 -19.00
CA THR A 42 -19.08 -1.26 -18.96
C THR A 42 -18.50 0.16 -19.08
N ALA A 43 -19.33 1.19 -18.92
CA ALA A 43 -18.90 2.58 -19.08
C ALA A 43 -18.02 3.12 -17.93
N THR A 44 -18.09 2.49 -16.75
CA THR A 44 -17.49 2.99 -15.48
C THR A 44 -16.21 2.27 -15.04
N CYS A 45 -15.77 1.23 -15.76
CA CYS A 45 -14.59 0.43 -15.44
C CYS A 45 -13.80 0.14 -16.74
N ARG A 46 -13.19 1.21 -17.25
CA ARG A 46 -12.50 1.28 -18.55
C ARG A 46 -11.02 1.54 -18.36
N ASP A 47 -10.20 1.12 -19.31
CA ASP A 47 -8.80 1.50 -19.32
C ASP A 47 -8.69 3.03 -19.40
N SER A 48 -7.89 3.61 -18.50
CA SER A 48 -7.53 5.02 -18.50
C SER A 48 -6.11 5.21 -17.97
N ASP A 49 -5.42 6.19 -18.53
CA ASP A 49 -4.11 6.67 -18.10
C ASP A 49 -4.04 6.85 -16.57
N ASP A 50 -2.91 6.48 -15.99
CA ASP A 50 -2.56 6.62 -14.57
C ASP A 50 -3.54 5.97 -13.56
N TRP A 51 -4.46 5.11 -14.05
CA TRP A 51 -5.42 4.31 -13.27
C TRP A 51 -5.41 2.81 -13.63
N THR A 52 -4.63 2.45 -14.65
CA THR A 52 -4.57 1.09 -15.22
C THR A 52 -3.14 0.62 -15.23
N LEU A 53 -2.82 -0.38 -14.41
CA LEU A 53 -1.50 -1.01 -14.38
C LEU A 53 -1.57 -2.34 -15.12
N GLY A 54 -0.55 -2.73 -15.89
CA GLY A 54 -0.65 -3.95 -16.68
C GLY A 54 0.50 -4.26 -17.63
N THR A 55 0.35 -5.40 -18.31
CA THR A 55 1.34 -5.97 -19.23
C THR A 55 0.66 -6.50 -20.49
N THR A 56 1.36 -6.43 -21.63
CA THR A 56 0.99 -7.09 -22.90
C THR A 56 1.79 -8.36 -23.18
N ARG A 57 2.59 -8.82 -22.21
CA ARG A 57 3.35 -10.08 -22.27
C ARG A 57 2.85 -11.05 -21.20
N ALA A 58 2.51 -12.27 -21.62
CA ALA A 58 2.25 -13.39 -20.72
C ALA A 58 3.58 -14.01 -20.30
N ASP A 59 4.13 -13.54 -19.19
CA ASP A 59 5.33 -14.12 -18.59
C ASP A 59 4.92 -15.15 -17.52
N ALA A 60 5.40 -16.39 -17.65
CA ALA A 60 5.15 -17.46 -16.69
C ALA A 60 6.21 -17.53 -15.57
N ALA A 61 7.27 -16.72 -15.66
CA ALA A 61 8.32 -16.60 -14.64
C ALA A 61 8.16 -15.36 -13.76
N ASP A 62 7.32 -14.39 -14.13
CA ASP A 62 6.95 -13.28 -13.23
C ASP A 62 6.27 -13.84 -11.98
N THR A 63 6.62 -13.33 -10.80
CA THR A 63 5.94 -13.70 -9.55
C THR A 63 5.02 -12.60 -9.04
N HIS A 64 5.01 -11.40 -9.64
CA HIS A 64 4.32 -10.19 -9.16
C HIS A 64 2.88 -10.08 -9.67
N HIS A 65 2.17 -11.20 -9.74
CA HIS A 65 0.81 -11.31 -10.29
C HIS A 65 -0.18 -10.33 -9.65
N ALA A 66 -1.07 -9.76 -10.48
CA ALA A 66 -2.16 -8.89 -10.04
C ALA A 66 -3.04 -9.56 -8.97
N PHE A 67 -3.74 -8.76 -8.17
CA PHE A 67 -4.65 -9.29 -7.15
C PHE A 67 -5.94 -8.47 -7.04
N VAL A 68 -7.01 -9.13 -6.61
CA VAL A 68 -8.23 -8.49 -6.15
C VAL A 68 -8.36 -8.67 -4.65
N GLY A 69 -8.89 -7.65 -3.98
CA GLY A 69 -9.13 -7.70 -2.54
C GLY A 69 -10.27 -6.79 -2.15
N ASN A 70 -11.00 -7.19 -1.11
CA ASN A 70 -12.05 -6.38 -0.52
C ASN A 70 -11.87 -6.15 0.98
N GLY A 71 -10.75 -6.54 1.59
CA GLY A 71 -10.49 -6.40 3.03
C GLY A 71 -11.16 -7.45 3.93
N TYR A 72 -12.03 -8.31 3.39
CA TYR A 72 -12.39 -9.58 3.99
C TYR A 72 -11.75 -10.75 3.23
N LEU A 73 -11.90 -10.76 1.91
CA LEU A 73 -11.41 -11.77 0.97
C LEU A 73 -10.36 -11.14 0.03
N GLY A 74 -9.24 -11.85 -0.16
CA GLY A 74 -8.21 -11.54 -1.16
C GLY A 74 -7.87 -12.75 -2.04
N GLN A 75 -7.38 -12.50 -3.26
CA GLN A 75 -6.97 -13.52 -4.23
C GLN A 75 -6.01 -12.91 -5.27
N ARG A 76 -4.84 -13.53 -5.45
CA ARG A 76 -3.97 -13.24 -6.60
C ARG A 76 -4.51 -13.89 -7.87
N VAL A 77 -4.27 -13.28 -9.03
CA VAL A 77 -4.80 -13.70 -10.32
C VAL A 77 -3.61 -13.99 -11.26
N PRO A 78 -3.38 -15.25 -11.66
CA PRO A 78 -2.22 -15.60 -12.48
C PRO A 78 -2.26 -14.91 -13.85
N PRO A 79 -1.14 -14.89 -14.60
CA PRO A 79 -1.05 -14.26 -15.92
C PRO A 79 -2.16 -14.75 -16.87
N ASN A 80 -2.48 -16.05 -16.84
CA ASN A 80 -3.52 -16.68 -17.67
C ASN A 80 -4.96 -16.23 -17.32
N GLY A 81 -5.14 -15.35 -16.32
CA GLY A 81 -6.39 -14.65 -16.01
C GLY A 81 -7.31 -15.33 -14.98
N ALA A 82 -7.11 -16.62 -14.73
CA ALA A 82 -7.89 -17.39 -13.76
C ALA A 82 -7.13 -18.66 -13.32
N GLY A 83 -7.43 -19.14 -12.11
CA GLY A 83 -6.87 -20.38 -11.56
C GLY A 83 -5.69 -20.17 -10.62
N TYR A 84 -4.91 -21.24 -10.45
CA TYR A 84 -3.79 -21.33 -9.49
C TYR A 84 -2.46 -21.41 -10.24
N ALA A 85 -1.48 -20.60 -9.82
CA ALA A 85 -0.08 -20.73 -10.17
C ALA A 85 0.78 -20.72 -8.89
N ASP A 86 1.94 -21.36 -8.97
CA ASP A 86 2.98 -21.35 -7.94
C ASP A 86 4.37 -21.28 -8.56
N SER A 87 5.37 -21.07 -7.71
CA SER A 87 6.77 -21.01 -8.08
C SER A 87 7.62 -21.73 -7.04
N THR A 88 8.83 -22.15 -7.44
CA THR A 88 9.81 -22.76 -6.54
C THR A 88 10.46 -21.74 -5.58
N ALA A 89 10.32 -20.44 -5.84
CA ALA A 89 10.77 -19.37 -4.96
C ALA A 89 10.02 -19.44 -3.62
N LYS A 90 10.76 -19.35 -2.51
CA LYS A 90 10.20 -19.45 -1.16
C LYS A 90 9.82 -18.07 -0.60
N THR A 91 8.79 -18.05 0.24
CA THR A 91 8.46 -16.91 1.11
C THR A 91 9.59 -16.62 2.09
N GLY A 92 9.56 -15.43 2.68
CA GLY A 92 10.44 -15.07 3.78
C GLY A 92 10.16 -15.87 5.06
N TRP A 93 10.88 -15.47 6.12
CA TRP A 93 10.58 -15.86 7.49
C TRP A 93 9.11 -15.54 7.85
N PRO A 94 8.44 -16.32 8.73
CA PRO A 94 8.93 -17.53 9.41
C PRO A 94 8.64 -18.84 8.66
N LEU A 95 7.98 -18.79 7.49
CA LEU A 95 7.36 -19.98 6.89
C LEU A 95 8.24 -20.68 5.84
N PHE A 96 9.02 -19.94 5.05
CA PHE A 96 9.90 -20.49 4.00
C PHE A 96 9.21 -21.47 3.01
N THR A 97 7.91 -21.28 2.78
CA THR A 97 7.08 -22.11 1.90
C THR A 97 7.16 -21.63 0.44
N PRO A 98 6.98 -22.50 -0.57
CA PRO A 98 6.88 -22.07 -1.97
C PRO A 98 5.80 -21.00 -2.15
N ARG A 99 6.08 -19.97 -2.97
CA ARG A 99 5.14 -18.89 -3.29
C ARG A 99 4.05 -19.38 -4.25
N TYR A 100 2.83 -18.88 -4.05
CA TYR A 100 1.63 -19.30 -4.80
C TYR A 100 0.60 -18.18 -4.86
N ASP A 101 -0.32 -18.27 -5.82
CA ASP A 101 -1.49 -17.39 -5.94
C ASP A 101 -2.58 -17.77 -4.94
N GLY A 102 -2.27 -17.48 -3.68
CA GLY A 102 -3.15 -17.75 -2.55
C GLY A 102 -4.43 -16.92 -2.55
N SER A 103 -5.42 -17.44 -1.82
CA SER A 103 -6.61 -16.71 -1.42
C SER A 103 -6.76 -16.79 0.09
N PHE A 104 -7.03 -15.64 0.70
CA PHE A 104 -6.97 -15.47 2.15
C PHE A 104 -8.23 -14.75 2.65
N VAL A 105 -8.62 -15.07 3.89
CA VAL A 105 -9.68 -14.38 4.62
C VAL A 105 -9.12 -13.71 5.86
N SER A 106 -9.53 -12.47 6.10
CA SER A 106 -9.12 -11.66 7.25
C SER A 106 -9.32 -12.40 8.57
N GLY A 107 -8.22 -12.63 9.30
CA GLY A 107 -8.21 -13.28 10.61
C GLY A 107 -8.33 -14.81 10.60
N LEU A 108 -8.33 -15.47 9.44
CA LEU A 108 -8.37 -16.92 9.35
C LEU A 108 -6.97 -17.53 9.59
N TYR A 109 -6.66 -17.80 10.85
CA TYR A 109 -5.41 -18.43 11.27
C TYR A 109 -5.58 -19.93 11.54
N ALA A 110 -4.52 -20.69 11.29
CA ALA A 110 -4.34 -22.08 11.70
C ALA A 110 -3.12 -22.18 12.63
N HIS A 111 -3.01 -23.29 13.37
CA HIS A 111 -1.96 -23.58 14.34
C HIS A 111 -1.53 -25.03 14.19
N ASN A 112 -0.30 -25.29 13.76
CA ASN A 112 0.22 -26.66 13.67
C ASN A 112 1.74 -26.72 13.92
N LYS A 113 2.23 -27.91 14.30
CA LYS A 113 3.67 -28.13 14.57
C LYS A 113 4.50 -28.19 13.29
N GLN A 114 3.90 -28.69 12.21
CA GLN A 114 4.58 -29.05 10.97
C GLN A 114 4.89 -27.87 10.04
N THR A 115 4.11 -26.77 10.12
CA THR A 115 4.22 -25.61 9.22
C THR A 115 4.62 -24.32 9.95
N ALA A 116 4.40 -24.25 11.27
CA ALA A 116 4.53 -23.01 12.04
C ALA A 116 5.18 -23.21 13.42
N SER A 117 5.91 -24.31 13.63
CA SER A 117 6.66 -24.57 14.87
C SER A 117 5.82 -24.38 16.15
N ASP A 118 4.60 -24.93 16.14
CA ASP A 118 3.60 -24.83 17.21
C ASP A 118 3.10 -23.40 17.50
N ARG A 119 3.00 -22.58 16.44
CA ARG A 119 2.42 -21.22 16.48
C ARG A 119 1.36 -21.02 15.39
N GLN A 120 0.67 -19.88 15.44
CA GLN A 120 -0.32 -19.48 14.46
C GLN A 120 0.32 -18.97 13.15
N ALA A 121 -0.31 -19.31 12.04
CA ALA A 121 -0.03 -18.79 10.70
C ALA A 121 -1.32 -18.70 9.88
N VAL A 122 -1.41 -17.77 8.94
CA VAL A 122 -2.60 -17.56 8.11
C VAL A 122 -2.91 -18.81 7.26
N ALA A 123 -4.18 -19.18 7.20
CA ALA A 123 -4.69 -20.26 6.39
C ALA A 123 -5.08 -19.77 4.99
N ALA A 124 -4.82 -20.58 3.96
CA ALA A 124 -5.19 -20.27 2.59
C ALA A 124 -6.35 -21.14 2.12
N LEU A 125 -7.31 -20.53 1.43
CA LEU A 125 -8.49 -21.19 0.87
C LEU A 125 -8.17 -21.98 -0.42
N PRO A 126 -9.05 -22.91 -0.85
CA PRO A 126 -9.05 -23.38 -2.22
C PRO A 126 -9.14 -22.19 -3.19
N THR A 127 -8.32 -22.20 -4.25
CA THR A 127 -8.32 -21.14 -5.25
C THR A 127 -9.67 -21.12 -5.97
N TRP A 128 -10.37 -20.00 -5.87
CA TRP A 128 -11.76 -19.88 -6.32
C TRP A 128 -11.91 -19.28 -7.71
N THR A 129 -10.83 -18.79 -8.33
CA THR A 129 -10.92 -18.16 -9.66
C THR A 129 -10.99 -19.15 -10.81
N ALA A 130 -10.64 -20.42 -10.61
CA ALA A 130 -10.51 -21.39 -11.70
C ALA A 130 -11.83 -21.57 -12.49
N LEU A 131 -11.78 -21.20 -13.77
CA LEU A 131 -12.86 -21.31 -14.75
C LEU A 131 -12.22 -21.58 -16.12
N THR A 132 -12.21 -22.84 -16.55
CA THR A 132 -11.42 -23.32 -17.70
C THR A 132 -12.30 -23.61 -18.91
N VAL A 133 -11.75 -23.42 -20.11
CA VAL A 133 -12.39 -23.78 -21.39
C VAL A 133 -11.72 -25.04 -21.95
N SER A 134 -12.50 -26.09 -22.16
CA SER A 134 -12.06 -27.33 -22.80
C SER A 134 -12.67 -27.43 -24.20
N THR A 135 -11.84 -27.73 -25.19
CA THR A 135 -12.28 -28.08 -26.55
C THR A 135 -12.52 -29.59 -26.61
N ASP A 136 -13.74 -30.02 -26.90
CA ASP A 136 -14.07 -31.44 -26.92
C ASP A 136 -13.72 -32.08 -28.28
N GLY A 137 -13.42 -33.39 -28.29
CA GLY A 137 -13.03 -34.16 -29.48
C GLY A 137 -11.84 -35.11 -29.26
N PRO A 138 -11.33 -35.79 -30.31
CA PRO A 138 -10.25 -36.78 -30.22
C PRO A 138 -8.89 -36.22 -29.75
N GLN A 139 -8.67 -34.91 -29.89
CA GLN A 139 -7.51 -34.18 -29.39
C GLN A 139 -7.96 -33.12 -28.38
N SER A 140 -8.77 -33.52 -27.40
CA SER A 140 -9.31 -32.62 -26.38
C SER A 140 -8.21 -31.91 -25.59
N ASP A 141 -8.36 -30.61 -25.39
CA ASP A 141 -7.37 -29.74 -24.75
C ASP A 141 -8.08 -28.66 -23.94
N THR A 142 -7.39 -28.08 -22.96
CA THR A 142 -7.99 -27.18 -21.96
C THR A 142 -7.13 -25.95 -21.69
N PHE A 143 -7.72 -24.76 -21.85
CA PHE A 143 -7.13 -23.53 -21.37
C PHE A 143 -7.21 -23.43 -19.84
N ASN A 144 -6.06 -23.28 -19.21
CA ASN A 144 -5.91 -23.17 -17.75
C ASN A 144 -4.58 -22.47 -17.39
N SER A 145 -4.29 -22.31 -16.11
CA SER A 145 -3.07 -21.65 -15.61
C SER A 145 -1.75 -22.37 -15.95
N SER A 146 -1.79 -23.64 -16.37
CA SER A 146 -0.61 -24.40 -16.84
C SER A 146 -0.45 -24.35 -18.37
N THR A 147 -1.26 -23.57 -19.08
CA THR A 147 -1.10 -23.38 -20.54
C THR A 147 0.14 -22.55 -20.84
N SER A 148 1.08 -23.13 -21.58
CA SER A 148 2.33 -22.47 -22.00
C SER A 148 2.09 -21.15 -22.75
N PRO A 149 2.87 -20.08 -22.48
CA PRO A 149 2.79 -18.80 -23.18
C PRO A 149 2.87 -18.91 -24.71
N GLY A 150 3.57 -19.90 -25.26
CA GLY A 150 3.65 -20.14 -26.71
C GLY A 150 2.31 -20.48 -27.37
N ARG A 151 1.27 -20.78 -26.59
CA ARG A 151 -0.11 -21.01 -27.06
C ARG A 151 -1.05 -19.84 -26.82
N ILE A 152 -0.50 -18.70 -26.39
CA ILE A 152 -1.21 -17.48 -26.00
C ILE A 152 -0.74 -16.35 -26.93
N SER A 153 -1.69 -15.63 -27.53
CA SER A 153 -1.43 -14.47 -28.39
C SER A 153 -2.39 -13.33 -28.06
N HIS A 154 -2.17 -12.13 -28.60
CA HIS A 154 -2.99 -10.93 -28.35
C HIS A 154 -3.23 -10.64 -26.84
N TYR A 155 -2.22 -10.93 -26.02
CA TYR A 155 -2.34 -10.89 -24.58
C TYR A 155 -2.33 -9.47 -24.01
N ARG A 156 -3.19 -9.23 -23.02
CA ARG A 156 -3.13 -8.11 -22.09
C ARG A 156 -3.70 -8.55 -20.74
N GLN A 157 -3.00 -8.26 -19.65
CA GLN A 157 -3.57 -8.26 -18.30
C GLN A 157 -3.50 -6.84 -17.72
N SER A 158 -4.56 -6.42 -17.04
CA SER A 158 -4.69 -5.06 -16.51
C SER A 158 -5.44 -5.06 -15.18
N LEU A 159 -4.85 -4.38 -14.19
CA LEU A 159 -5.45 -4.06 -12.90
C LEU A 159 -6.04 -2.64 -12.99
N LEU A 160 -7.36 -2.54 -12.88
CA LEU A 160 -8.11 -1.29 -12.99
C LEU A 160 -8.35 -0.72 -11.59
N LEU A 161 -7.42 0.12 -11.12
CA LEU A 161 -7.37 0.58 -9.71
C LEU A 161 -8.65 1.32 -9.28
N HIS A 162 -9.20 2.16 -10.15
CA HIS A 162 -10.41 2.96 -9.89
C HIS A 162 -11.68 2.13 -9.66
N CYS A 163 -11.69 0.86 -10.09
CA CYS A 163 -12.83 -0.05 -9.94
C CYS A 163 -12.52 -1.42 -9.31
N GLY A 164 -11.26 -1.73 -8.97
CA GLY A 164 -10.86 -2.96 -8.28
C GLY A 164 -11.08 -4.26 -9.05
N VAL A 165 -10.94 -4.21 -10.38
CA VAL A 165 -11.10 -5.36 -11.28
C VAL A 165 -9.76 -5.74 -11.92
N VAL A 166 -9.46 -7.04 -11.97
CA VAL A 166 -8.40 -7.57 -12.84
C VAL A 166 -9.04 -8.09 -14.12
N ARG A 167 -8.60 -7.59 -15.27
CA ARG A 167 -9.03 -8.03 -16.60
C ARG A 167 -7.86 -8.69 -17.33
N THR A 168 -8.06 -9.88 -17.88
CA THR A 168 -7.11 -10.55 -18.79
C THR A 168 -7.81 -10.84 -20.12
N SER A 169 -7.26 -10.34 -21.23
CA SER A 169 -7.72 -10.65 -22.59
C SER A 169 -6.60 -11.36 -23.37
N LEU A 170 -6.93 -12.43 -24.09
CA LEU A 170 -5.97 -13.20 -24.90
C LEU A 170 -6.66 -14.05 -25.97
N THR A 171 -5.90 -14.52 -26.95
CA THR A 171 -6.29 -15.60 -27.86
C THR A 171 -5.52 -16.87 -27.50
N TRP A 172 -6.23 -17.90 -27.07
CA TRP A 172 -5.69 -19.25 -26.86
C TRP A 172 -5.70 -20.05 -28.17
N THR A 173 -4.66 -20.85 -28.40
CA THR A 173 -4.60 -21.87 -29.45
C THR A 173 -4.51 -23.26 -28.82
N ALA A 174 -5.51 -24.09 -29.05
CA ALA A 174 -5.57 -25.48 -28.60
C ALA A 174 -4.55 -26.37 -29.34
N ALA A 175 -4.30 -27.57 -28.81
CA ALA A 175 -3.34 -28.53 -29.36
C ALA A 175 -3.64 -28.96 -30.80
N ASP A 176 -4.92 -28.95 -31.20
CA ASP A 176 -5.40 -29.25 -32.55
C ASP A 176 -5.48 -28.00 -33.46
N GLY A 177 -4.97 -26.86 -33.00
CA GLY A 177 -4.97 -25.59 -33.74
C GLY A 177 -6.26 -24.77 -33.62
N ARG A 178 -7.31 -25.24 -32.91
CA ARG A 178 -8.50 -24.43 -32.65
C ARG A 178 -8.16 -23.16 -31.86
N ARG A 179 -8.51 -21.99 -32.38
CA ARG A 179 -8.28 -20.69 -31.74
C ARG A 179 -9.54 -20.16 -31.04
N THR A 180 -9.39 -19.60 -29.85
CA THR A 180 -10.49 -19.01 -29.07
C THR A 180 -10.01 -17.73 -28.40
N ASP A 181 -10.71 -16.61 -28.64
CA ASP A 181 -10.47 -15.37 -27.90
C ASP A 181 -11.18 -15.46 -26.55
N LEU A 182 -10.49 -15.08 -25.48
CA LEU A 182 -10.93 -15.18 -24.09
C LEU A 182 -10.73 -13.84 -23.38
N VAL A 183 -11.75 -13.40 -22.64
CA VAL A 183 -11.67 -12.25 -21.72
C VAL A 183 -12.16 -12.68 -20.35
N TYR A 184 -11.26 -12.68 -19.38
CA TYR A 184 -11.54 -12.89 -17.97
C TYR A 184 -11.65 -11.54 -17.25
N GLU A 185 -12.66 -11.39 -16.40
CA GLU A 185 -12.82 -10.28 -15.46
C GLU A 185 -13.03 -10.84 -14.05
N VAL A 186 -12.12 -10.53 -13.13
CA VAL A 186 -12.10 -11.03 -11.75
C VAL A 186 -12.33 -9.87 -10.78
N LEU A 187 -13.18 -10.06 -9.77
CA LEU A 187 -13.39 -9.11 -8.66
C LEU A 187 -13.66 -9.81 -7.33
N ALA A 188 -13.31 -9.14 -6.23
CA ALA A 188 -13.76 -9.45 -4.87
C ALA A 188 -14.72 -8.33 -4.44
N ASP A 189 -15.99 -8.63 -4.17
CA ASP A 189 -17.01 -7.58 -4.13
C ASP A 189 -16.82 -6.60 -2.96
N ARG A 190 -16.83 -5.29 -3.24
CA ARG A 190 -16.67 -4.24 -2.24
C ARG A 190 -17.94 -4.04 -1.40
N VAL A 191 -19.11 -4.40 -1.93
CA VAL A 191 -20.39 -4.25 -1.22
C VAL A 191 -20.70 -5.47 -0.34
N ASN A 192 -20.57 -6.69 -0.87
CA ASN A 192 -20.81 -7.93 -0.13
C ASN A 192 -19.44 -8.58 0.19
N PRO A 193 -18.89 -8.47 1.43
CA PRO A 193 -17.53 -8.95 1.75
C PRO A 193 -17.30 -10.43 1.41
N HIS A 194 -18.33 -11.25 1.60
CA HIS A 194 -18.31 -12.70 1.39
C HIS A 194 -18.41 -13.14 -0.08
N VAL A 195 -18.33 -12.22 -1.06
CA VAL A 195 -18.56 -12.54 -2.48
C VAL A 195 -17.31 -12.26 -3.32
N GLY A 196 -16.92 -13.24 -4.14
CA GLY A 196 -16.02 -13.08 -5.28
C GLY A 196 -16.74 -13.41 -6.59
N ALA A 197 -16.21 -12.97 -7.73
CA ALA A 197 -16.76 -13.34 -9.03
C ALA A 197 -15.69 -13.41 -10.12
N VAL A 198 -15.91 -14.32 -11.09
CA VAL A 198 -15.17 -14.40 -12.34
C VAL A 198 -16.16 -14.43 -13.49
N ARG A 199 -16.10 -13.45 -14.38
CA ARG A 199 -16.74 -13.52 -15.70
C ARG A 199 -15.71 -13.98 -16.72
N MET A 200 -16.13 -14.86 -17.61
CA MET A 200 -15.38 -15.24 -18.81
C MET A 200 -16.27 -15.01 -20.02
N SER A 201 -15.78 -14.21 -20.98
CA SER A 201 -16.40 -14.02 -22.29
C SER A 201 -15.50 -14.70 -23.32
N MET A 202 -16.06 -15.49 -24.24
CA MET A 202 -15.29 -16.23 -25.23
C MET A 202 -15.86 -16.11 -26.65
N VAL A 203 -14.97 -16.06 -27.64
CA VAL A 203 -15.28 -16.06 -29.07
C VAL A 203 -14.44 -17.14 -29.76
N PRO A 204 -15.00 -18.33 -30.07
CA PRO A 204 -14.28 -19.37 -30.78
C PRO A 204 -14.18 -19.05 -32.28
N HIS A 205 -13.02 -19.35 -32.87
CA HIS A 205 -12.78 -19.25 -34.32
C HIS A 205 -13.19 -20.53 -35.08
N TRP A 206 -13.92 -21.40 -34.41
CA TRP A 206 -14.34 -22.74 -34.84
C TRP A 206 -15.77 -23.02 -34.35
N SER A 207 -16.37 -24.13 -34.82
CA SER A 207 -17.69 -24.59 -34.36
C SER A 207 -17.58 -26.05 -33.89
N GLY A 208 -18.36 -26.44 -32.88
CA GLY A 208 -18.32 -27.77 -32.26
C GLY A 208 -18.78 -27.71 -30.80
N GLU A 209 -18.53 -28.76 -30.02
CA GLU A 209 -18.82 -28.76 -28.58
C GLU A 209 -17.68 -28.12 -27.77
N VAL A 210 -18.06 -27.41 -26.71
CA VAL A 210 -17.16 -26.85 -25.70
C VAL A 210 -17.65 -27.25 -24.31
N THR A 211 -16.70 -27.49 -23.40
CA THR A 211 -17.00 -27.69 -21.98
C THR A 211 -16.34 -26.59 -21.16
N VAL A 212 -17.15 -25.78 -20.48
CA VAL A 212 -16.68 -24.78 -19.50
C VAL A 212 -16.73 -25.41 -18.11
N THR A 213 -15.58 -25.58 -17.47
CA THR A 213 -15.47 -26.18 -16.13
C THR A 213 -15.17 -25.12 -15.09
N ASP A 214 -16.06 -25.00 -14.11
CA ASP A 214 -15.83 -24.31 -12.86
C ASP A 214 -15.16 -25.27 -11.87
N MET A 215 -14.08 -24.82 -11.23
CA MET A 215 -13.37 -25.58 -10.20
C MET A 215 -13.12 -24.73 -8.94
N LEU A 216 -13.43 -25.28 -7.77
CA LEU A 216 -12.76 -24.88 -6.52
C LEU A 216 -11.49 -25.74 -6.43
N ASP A 217 -10.32 -25.11 -6.47
CA ASP A 217 -9.05 -25.80 -6.65
C ASP A 217 -8.27 -25.92 -5.32
N GLY A 218 -8.23 -27.14 -4.79
CA GLY A 218 -7.54 -27.45 -3.54
C GLY A 218 -6.03 -27.23 -3.56
N ARG A 219 -5.40 -27.04 -4.72
CA ARG A 219 -3.96 -26.71 -4.81
C ARG A 219 -3.60 -25.39 -4.14
N GLY A 220 -4.54 -24.45 -4.03
CA GLY A 220 -4.37 -23.21 -3.26
C GLY A 220 -4.48 -23.38 -1.75
N ALA A 221 -5.10 -24.46 -1.27
CA ALA A 221 -5.40 -24.63 0.15
C ALA A 221 -4.14 -24.87 0.98
N ARG A 222 -4.04 -24.19 2.13
CA ARG A 222 -2.94 -24.39 3.10
C ARG A 222 -3.49 -24.32 4.52
N ARG A 223 -3.03 -25.24 5.38
CA ARG A 223 -3.29 -25.26 6.84
C ARG A 223 -4.78 -25.43 7.20
N ILE A 224 -5.53 -26.09 6.32
CA ILE A 224 -6.95 -26.42 6.47
C ILE A 224 -7.21 -27.86 6.01
N GLN A 225 -8.19 -28.51 6.64
CA GLN A 225 -8.62 -29.88 6.35
C GLN A 225 -10.06 -29.88 5.82
N GLN A 226 -10.36 -30.78 4.88
CA GLN A 226 -11.69 -30.89 4.29
C GLN A 226 -12.68 -31.54 5.29
N THR A 227 -13.76 -30.85 5.63
CA THR A 227 -14.85 -31.37 6.48
C THR A 227 -16.06 -31.82 5.68
N GLY A 228 -16.09 -31.52 4.37
CA GLY A 228 -17.08 -32.01 3.42
C GLY A 228 -17.08 -31.19 2.13
N GLY A 229 -18.04 -31.46 1.25
CA GLY A 229 -18.24 -30.68 0.04
C GLY A 229 -18.98 -31.47 -1.04
N GLY A 230 -19.41 -30.78 -2.08
CA GLY A 230 -20.03 -31.37 -3.27
C GLY A 230 -21.19 -30.54 -3.81
N ASP A 231 -22.14 -31.18 -4.48
CA ASP A 231 -23.32 -30.49 -5.05
C ASP A 231 -24.20 -29.82 -3.98
N ARG A 232 -24.59 -28.59 -4.29
CA ARG A 232 -25.46 -27.69 -3.53
C ARG A 232 -26.58 -27.10 -4.40
N THR A 233 -26.84 -27.73 -5.53
CA THR A 233 -27.78 -27.27 -6.53
C THR A 233 -29.20 -27.36 -5.98
N ARG A 234 -29.88 -26.21 -5.87
CA ARG A 234 -31.31 -26.19 -5.55
C ARG A 234 -32.12 -26.51 -6.81
N GLY A 235 -33.29 -27.13 -6.64
CA GLY A 235 -34.15 -27.62 -7.72
C GLY A 235 -34.54 -26.57 -8.77
N GLN A 236 -35.11 -27.03 -9.89
CA GLN A 236 -35.42 -26.17 -11.04
C GLN A 236 -36.17 -24.90 -10.65
N ARG A 237 -35.71 -23.77 -11.18
CA ARG A 237 -36.44 -22.50 -11.14
C ARG A 237 -37.63 -22.57 -12.09
N GLY A 238 -38.61 -21.69 -11.89
CA GLY A 238 -39.79 -21.58 -12.75
C GLY A 238 -39.52 -21.21 -14.22
N ASP A 239 -38.26 -20.98 -14.61
CA ASP A 239 -37.81 -20.80 -15.99
C ASP A 239 -37.19 -22.09 -16.60
N GLY A 240 -37.21 -23.21 -15.88
CA GLY A 240 -36.63 -24.50 -16.27
C GLY A 240 -35.10 -24.57 -16.20
N ARG A 241 -34.40 -23.53 -15.69
CA ARG A 241 -32.94 -23.46 -15.69
C ARG A 241 -32.33 -23.71 -14.32
N THR A 242 -31.60 -24.81 -14.21
CA THR A 242 -30.79 -25.13 -13.04
C THR A 242 -29.41 -24.47 -13.16
N ALA A 243 -29.00 -23.66 -12.19
CA ALA A 243 -27.58 -23.32 -12.05
C ALA A 243 -26.91 -24.34 -11.14
N PRO A 244 -25.88 -25.06 -11.61
CA PRO A 244 -25.12 -25.92 -10.74
C PRO A 244 -24.46 -25.04 -9.66
N THR A 245 -24.61 -25.48 -8.41
CA THR A 245 -23.95 -24.89 -7.25
C THR A 245 -23.14 -25.98 -6.56
N MET A 246 -21.94 -25.68 -6.08
CA MET A 246 -21.12 -26.62 -5.33
C MET A 246 -20.41 -25.94 -4.16
N ASP A 247 -19.95 -26.72 -3.17
CA ASP A 247 -19.11 -26.22 -2.08
C ASP A 247 -17.92 -27.14 -1.73
N VAL A 248 -16.91 -26.54 -1.10
CA VAL A 248 -15.86 -27.21 -0.34
C VAL A 248 -15.91 -26.64 1.08
N ALA A 249 -16.16 -27.49 2.07
CA ALA A 249 -16.18 -27.15 3.47
C ALA A 249 -14.89 -27.60 4.16
N PHE A 250 -14.41 -26.79 5.09
CA PHE A 250 -13.12 -26.96 5.72
C PHE A 250 -13.13 -26.60 7.21
N ARG A 251 -12.06 -27.01 7.89
CA ARG A 251 -11.68 -26.59 9.24
C ARG A 251 -10.20 -26.22 9.26
N THR A 252 -9.83 -25.14 9.93
CA THR A 252 -8.42 -24.77 10.12
C THR A 252 -7.69 -25.72 11.07
N ASP A 253 -6.43 -26.03 10.77
CA ASP A 253 -5.60 -26.84 11.67
C ASP A 253 -5.48 -26.18 13.04
N GLY A 254 -5.69 -26.91 14.13
CA GLY A 254 -5.42 -26.52 15.52
C GLY A 254 -6.33 -25.43 16.12
N THR A 255 -6.69 -24.40 15.36
CA THR A 255 -7.63 -23.33 15.77
C THR A 255 -9.10 -23.74 15.57
N ASN A 256 -9.37 -24.80 14.79
CA ASN A 256 -10.68 -25.42 14.62
C ASN A 256 -11.80 -24.49 14.11
N VAL A 257 -11.46 -23.48 13.32
CA VAL A 257 -12.42 -22.57 12.67
C VAL A 257 -13.02 -23.28 11.45
N ASP A 258 -14.32 -23.59 11.51
CA ASP A 258 -15.06 -24.12 10.37
C ASP A 258 -15.33 -23.02 9.31
N GLY A 259 -15.35 -23.40 8.04
CA GLY A 259 -15.65 -22.50 6.94
C GLY A 259 -16.03 -23.22 5.65
N ALA A 260 -16.38 -22.45 4.62
CA ALA A 260 -16.59 -22.99 3.28
C ALA A 260 -16.29 -21.97 2.18
N VAL A 261 -15.93 -22.51 1.02
CA VAL A 261 -15.97 -21.82 -0.26
C VAL A 261 -17.05 -22.48 -1.10
N ALA A 262 -17.98 -21.70 -1.65
CA ALA A 262 -19.06 -22.18 -2.51
C ALA A 262 -19.06 -21.45 -3.85
N SER A 263 -19.55 -22.09 -4.89
CA SER A 263 -19.67 -21.48 -6.22
C SER A 263 -20.94 -21.83 -6.95
N THR A 264 -21.59 -20.80 -7.53
CA THR A 264 -22.74 -20.92 -8.43
C THR A 264 -22.31 -20.50 -9.83
N LEU A 265 -22.44 -21.39 -10.82
CA LEU A 265 -22.09 -21.12 -12.22
C LEU A 265 -23.34 -20.73 -13.04
N ARG A 266 -23.24 -19.67 -13.85
CA ARG A 266 -24.30 -19.21 -14.76
C ARG A 266 -23.79 -19.14 -16.20
N ALA A 267 -24.59 -19.68 -17.12
CA ALA A 267 -24.54 -19.32 -18.54
C ALA A 267 -25.14 -17.92 -18.76
N GLY A 268 -24.46 -17.08 -19.52
CA GLY A 268 -24.86 -15.71 -19.86
C GLY A 268 -25.34 -15.57 -21.30
N ARG A 269 -24.93 -14.48 -21.96
CA ARG A 269 -25.22 -14.20 -23.37
C ARG A 269 -24.67 -15.32 -24.27
N GLY A 270 -25.45 -15.72 -25.28
CA GLY A 270 -25.03 -16.71 -26.29
C GLY A 270 -25.06 -18.17 -25.82
N ALA A 271 -24.77 -18.43 -24.53
CA ALA A 271 -24.68 -19.76 -23.94
C ALA A 271 -26.05 -20.41 -23.62
N HIS A 272 -27.02 -20.31 -24.54
CA HIS A 272 -28.33 -20.93 -24.40
C HIS A 272 -28.28 -22.43 -24.75
N GLY A 273 -29.07 -23.25 -24.05
CA GLY A 273 -29.11 -24.70 -24.27
C GLY A 273 -27.95 -25.49 -23.66
N ALA A 274 -27.14 -24.87 -22.80
CA ALA A 274 -26.04 -25.56 -22.12
C ALA A 274 -26.53 -26.66 -21.16
N THR A 275 -25.93 -27.84 -21.25
CA THR A 275 -26.18 -28.97 -20.35
C THR A 275 -25.28 -28.86 -19.12
N ALA A 276 -25.87 -28.86 -17.93
CA ALA A 276 -25.12 -28.77 -16.68
C ALA A 276 -24.68 -30.15 -16.17
N ARG A 277 -23.39 -30.28 -15.86
CA ARG A 277 -22.84 -31.38 -15.06
C ARG A 277 -22.63 -30.88 -13.63
N GLN A 278 -23.43 -31.42 -12.71
CA GLN A 278 -23.34 -31.16 -11.27
C GLN A 278 -22.04 -31.70 -10.67
N ALA A 279 -21.69 -31.22 -9.47
CA ALA A 279 -20.51 -31.68 -8.76
C ALA A 279 -20.73 -33.06 -8.12
N GLY A 280 -19.68 -33.89 -8.09
CA GLY A 280 -19.61 -35.02 -7.17
C GLY A 280 -19.32 -34.56 -5.74
N HIS A 281 -18.98 -35.50 -4.85
CA HIS A 281 -18.40 -35.14 -3.55
C HIS A 281 -17.05 -34.41 -3.74
N ALA A 282 -16.78 -33.43 -2.88
CA ALA A 282 -15.47 -32.78 -2.86
C ALA A 282 -14.38 -33.77 -2.40
N GLN A 283 -13.21 -33.69 -3.02
CA GLN A 283 -12.03 -34.50 -2.69
C GLN A 283 -10.78 -33.63 -2.77
N ASN A 284 -9.82 -33.83 -1.86
CA ASN A 284 -8.57 -33.07 -1.82
C ASN A 284 -8.79 -31.55 -1.90
N MET A 285 -9.70 -31.03 -1.07
CA MET A 285 -10.09 -29.62 -1.03
C MET A 285 -10.65 -29.06 -2.35
N SER A 286 -11.08 -29.95 -3.27
CA SER A 286 -11.47 -29.59 -4.63
C SER A 286 -12.90 -30.05 -4.97
N ALA A 287 -13.62 -29.22 -5.72
CA ALA A 287 -14.92 -29.55 -6.30
C ALA A 287 -15.00 -29.00 -7.74
N ARG A 288 -15.75 -29.67 -8.62
CA ARG A 288 -15.87 -29.30 -10.04
C ARG A 288 -17.31 -29.45 -10.53
N GLN A 289 -17.77 -28.46 -11.29
CA GLN A 289 -19.05 -28.48 -12.03
C GLN A 289 -18.81 -27.92 -13.44
N ALA A 290 -19.67 -28.24 -14.41
CA ALA A 290 -19.43 -27.81 -15.79
C ALA A 290 -20.71 -27.49 -16.57
N LEU A 291 -20.55 -26.72 -17.64
CA LEU A 291 -21.55 -26.45 -18.66
C LEU A 291 -20.99 -26.89 -20.02
N ALA A 292 -21.65 -27.84 -20.68
CA ALA A 292 -21.32 -28.28 -22.04
C ALA A 292 -22.34 -27.70 -23.03
N LEU A 293 -21.88 -27.21 -24.19
CA LEU A 293 -22.75 -26.60 -25.21
C LEU A 293 -22.11 -26.55 -26.61
N PRO A 294 -22.94 -26.57 -27.68
CA PRO A 294 -22.50 -26.27 -29.02
C PRO A 294 -22.13 -24.79 -29.17
N VAL A 295 -20.96 -24.54 -29.75
CA VAL A 295 -20.49 -23.21 -30.15
C VAL A 295 -20.39 -23.06 -31.67
N ARG A 296 -20.49 -21.82 -32.13
CA ARG A 296 -20.37 -21.42 -33.54
C ARG A 296 -19.26 -20.39 -33.70
N ARG A 297 -18.51 -20.52 -34.79
CA ARG A 297 -17.43 -19.60 -35.17
C ARG A 297 -17.89 -18.14 -35.14
N GLY A 298 -17.16 -17.30 -34.40
CA GLY A 298 -17.39 -15.87 -34.32
C GLY A 298 -18.58 -15.42 -33.45
N GLN A 299 -19.28 -16.35 -32.78
CA GLN A 299 -20.31 -15.99 -31.80
C GLN A 299 -19.70 -15.80 -30.41
N SER A 300 -20.24 -14.86 -29.62
CA SER A 300 -19.78 -14.56 -28.25
C SER A 300 -20.60 -15.36 -27.23
N TYR A 301 -19.91 -15.98 -26.29
CA TYR A 301 -20.50 -16.77 -25.20
C TYR A 301 -19.96 -16.27 -23.86
N ASP A 302 -20.87 -15.94 -22.93
CA ASP A 302 -20.52 -15.45 -21.61
C ASP A 302 -20.83 -16.51 -20.55
N PHE A 303 -19.93 -16.64 -19.58
CA PHE A 303 -20.09 -17.46 -18.38
C PHE A 303 -19.73 -16.64 -17.16
N THR A 304 -20.41 -16.85 -16.04
CA THR A 304 -20.06 -16.17 -14.79
C THR A 304 -20.13 -17.13 -13.62
N LYS A 305 -19.01 -17.22 -12.92
CA LYS A 305 -18.83 -17.93 -11.67
C LYS A 305 -18.99 -16.93 -10.53
N TYR A 306 -19.97 -17.16 -9.67
CA TYR A 306 -20.18 -16.38 -8.45
C TYR A 306 -19.71 -17.21 -7.26
N VAL A 307 -18.84 -16.65 -6.44
CA VAL A 307 -18.20 -17.33 -5.31
C VAL A 307 -18.72 -16.73 -4.02
N GLY A 308 -19.02 -17.59 -3.04
CA GLY A 308 -19.34 -17.21 -1.68
C GLY A 308 -18.33 -17.82 -0.72
N VAL A 309 -17.87 -17.04 0.26
CA VAL A 309 -16.88 -17.46 1.27
C VAL A 309 -17.32 -16.99 2.65
N ASP A 310 -17.41 -17.90 3.60
CA ASP A 310 -17.72 -17.57 4.99
C ASP A 310 -17.04 -18.54 5.98
N THR A 311 -16.86 -18.09 7.22
CA THR A 311 -16.17 -18.83 8.29
C THR A 311 -16.86 -18.62 9.64
N ALA A 312 -16.56 -19.47 10.62
CA ALA A 312 -17.08 -19.40 11.98
C ALA A 312 -16.66 -18.12 12.74
N LEU A 313 -15.79 -17.29 12.15
CA LEU A 313 -15.45 -15.95 12.64
C LEU A 313 -16.54 -14.91 12.33
N THR A 314 -17.37 -15.16 11.32
CA THR A 314 -18.38 -14.22 10.79
C THR A 314 -19.79 -14.79 10.71
N SER A 315 -19.97 -16.12 10.74
CA SER A 315 -21.28 -16.79 10.69
C SER A 315 -21.36 -17.98 11.65
N HIS A 316 -22.55 -18.24 12.21
CA HIS A 316 -22.85 -19.47 12.96
C HIS A 316 -23.10 -20.70 12.07
N ALA A 317 -23.31 -20.50 10.76
CA ALA A 317 -23.58 -21.55 9.77
C ALA A 317 -22.78 -21.30 8.47
N PRO A 318 -21.44 -21.18 8.53
CA PRO A 318 -20.64 -20.62 7.44
C PRO A 318 -20.77 -21.39 6.11
N ARG A 319 -20.96 -22.72 6.17
CA ARG A 319 -21.20 -23.53 4.96
C ARG A 319 -22.52 -23.18 4.26
N HIS A 320 -23.57 -22.89 5.02
CA HIS A 320 -24.84 -22.42 4.47
C HIS A 320 -24.69 -21.00 3.91
N ASP A 321 -24.05 -20.10 4.66
CA ASP A 321 -24.01 -18.69 4.31
C ASP A 321 -23.07 -18.38 3.14
N ALA A 322 -21.95 -19.11 3.01
CA ALA A 322 -21.14 -19.13 1.80
C ALA A 322 -21.95 -19.59 0.57
N THR A 323 -22.70 -20.70 0.70
CA THR A 323 -23.57 -21.19 -0.38
C THR A 323 -24.61 -20.13 -0.77
N ALA A 324 -25.30 -19.55 0.22
CA ALA A 324 -26.32 -18.54 0.01
C ALA A 324 -25.75 -17.22 -0.54
N ALA A 325 -24.53 -16.83 -0.18
CA ALA A 325 -23.83 -15.68 -0.76
C ALA A 325 -23.57 -15.88 -2.26
N SER A 326 -23.05 -17.06 -2.66
CA SER A 326 -22.82 -17.39 -4.07
C SER A 326 -24.13 -17.36 -4.89
N GLN A 327 -25.21 -17.93 -4.34
CA GLN A 327 -26.51 -17.99 -5.01
C GLN A 327 -27.15 -16.59 -5.12
N ARG A 328 -27.14 -15.79 -4.04
CA ARG A 328 -27.65 -14.40 -4.06
C ARG A 328 -26.86 -13.51 -5.04
N ALA A 329 -25.55 -13.69 -5.15
CA ALA A 329 -24.74 -12.95 -6.12
C ALA A 329 -25.09 -13.35 -7.56
N ALA A 330 -25.25 -14.65 -7.81
CA ALA A 330 -25.69 -15.18 -9.10
C ALA A 330 -27.11 -14.76 -9.50
N ASP A 331 -27.95 -14.40 -8.53
CA ASP A 331 -29.33 -13.96 -8.73
C ASP A 331 -29.45 -12.46 -9.02
N ARG A 332 -28.52 -11.65 -8.48
CA ARG A 332 -28.36 -10.25 -8.92
C ARG A 332 -27.78 -10.16 -10.33
N GLY A 333 -26.88 -11.09 -10.67
CA GLY A 333 -26.18 -11.13 -11.95
C GLY A 333 -25.03 -10.13 -12.06
N TRP A 334 -24.14 -10.37 -13.03
CA TRP A 334 -22.87 -9.66 -13.21
C TRP A 334 -23.04 -8.14 -13.31
N ASP A 335 -23.93 -7.68 -14.20
CA ASP A 335 -24.10 -6.25 -14.46
C ASP A 335 -24.56 -5.48 -13.21
N ALA A 336 -25.38 -6.08 -12.35
CA ALA A 336 -25.80 -5.45 -11.09
C ALA A 336 -24.68 -5.48 -10.05
N LEU A 337 -23.98 -6.61 -9.92
CA LEU A 337 -22.83 -6.77 -9.03
C LEU A 337 -21.75 -5.74 -9.38
N LEU A 338 -21.31 -5.67 -10.64
CA LEU A 338 -20.29 -4.76 -11.14
C LEU A 338 -20.68 -3.28 -10.94
N ARG A 339 -21.95 -2.91 -11.17
CA ARG A 339 -22.42 -1.54 -10.88
C ARG A 339 -22.32 -1.18 -9.40
N SER A 340 -22.75 -2.07 -8.50
CA SER A 340 -22.65 -1.82 -7.05
C SER A 340 -21.20 -1.80 -6.55
N HIS A 341 -20.35 -2.67 -7.13
CA HIS A 341 -18.93 -2.79 -6.87
C HIS A 341 -18.16 -1.53 -7.28
N THR A 342 -18.28 -1.13 -8.54
CA THR A 342 -17.65 0.08 -9.11
C THR A 342 -18.08 1.32 -8.34
N ALA A 343 -19.38 1.50 -8.07
CA ALA A 343 -19.89 2.61 -7.28
C ALA A 343 -19.33 2.64 -5.84
N ALA A 344 -19.00 1.48 -5.25
CA ALA A 344 -18.35 1.43 -3.94
C ALA A 344 -16.87 1.82 -4.01
N TRP A 345 -16.13 1.38 -5.04
CA TRP A 345 -14.76 1.84 -5.28
C TRP A 345 -14.70 3.35 -5.57
N SER A 346 -15.58 3.89 -6.42
CA SER A 346 -15.64 5.33 -6.68
C SER A 346 -15.88 6.16 -5.41
N ARG A 347 -16.58 5.62 -4.39
CA ARG A 347 -16.72 6.30 -3.09
C ARG A 347 -15.42 6.34 -2.29
N LEU A 348 -14.58 5.31 -2.39
CA LEU A 348 -13.26 5.28 -1.75
C LEU A 348 -12.30 6.24 -2.46
N TRP A 349 -12.35 6.30 -3.80
CA TRP A 349 -11.49 7.15 -4.63
C TRP A 349 -11.83 8.64 -4.62
N ARG A 350 -12.82 9.09 -3.82
CA ARG A 350 -13.03 10.52 -3.56
C ARG A 350 -11.89 11.16 -2.75
N SER A 351 -11.10 10.36 -2.05
CA SER A 351 -9.89 10.82 -1.35
C SER A 351 -8.64 10.33 -2.08
N ASP A 352 -8.53 10.67 -3.36
CA ASP A 352 -7.34 10.45 -4.19
C ASP A 352 -6.22 11.45 -3.82
N ILE A 353 -4.99 11.14 -4.22
CA ILE A 353 -3.85 12.06 -4.16
C ILE A 353 -3.36 12.26 -5.59
N GLU A 354 -3.53 13.47 -6.11
CA GLU A 354 -3.12 13.85 -7.46
C GLU A 354 -1.72 14.46 -7.46
N VAL A 355 -0.87 14.02 -8.38
CA VAL A 355 0.50 14.52 -8.58
C VAL A 355 0.70 14.93 -10.05
N PRO A 356 0.14 16.09 -10.47
CA PRO A 356 0.13 16.49 -11.88
C PRO A 356 1.53 16.58 -12.50
N GLY A 357 1.68 16.08 -13.73
CA GLY A 357 2.96 16.06 -14.44
C GLY A 357 3.87 14.87 -14.12
N GLN A 358 3.63 14.14 -13.03
CA GLN A 358 4.45 13.01 -12.59
C GLN A 358 3.72 11.66 -12.76
N ARG A 359 3.62 11.16 -13.99
CA ARG A 359 2.82 9.95 -14.33
C ARG A 359 3.22 8.69 -13.56
N GLU A 360 4.51 8.45 -13.37
CA GLU A 360 4.99 7.28 -12.61
C GLU A 360 4.63 7.42 -11.12
N MET A 361 4.93 8.57 -10.51
CA MET A 361 4.56 8.88 -9.13
C MET A 361 3.05 8.76 -8.90
N GLN A 362 2.23 9.30 -9.81
CA GLN A 362 0.77 9.20 -9.76
C GLN A 362 0.28 7.74 -9.76
N SER A 363 0.92 6.89 -10.57
CA SER A 363 0.62 5.46 -10.66
C SER A 363 1.06 4.71 -9.40
N TRP A 364 2.21 5.06 -8.80
CA TRP A 364 2.68 4.48 -7.54
C TRP A 364 1.80 4.90 -6.35
N VAL A 365 1.40 6.16 -6.26
CA VAL A 365 0.47 6.68 -5.24
C VAL A 365 -0.86 5.93 -5.29
N ARG A 366 -1.46 5.77 -6.48
CA ARG A 366 -2.70 5.01 -6.64
C ARG A 366 -2.50 3.51 -6.41
N SER A 367 -1.35 2.92 -6.75
CA SER A 367 -1.03 1.52 -6.37
C SER A 367 -0.95 1.35 -4.85
N ALA A 368 -0.34 2.31 -4.15
CA ALA A 368 -0.23 2.31 -2.70
C ALA A 368 -1.60 2.42 -2.02
N GLN A 369 -2.42 3.39 -2.44
CA GLN A 369 -3.79 3.53 -1.95
C GLN A 369 -4.64 2.29 -2.27
N TYR A 370 -4.57 1.74 -3.49
CA TYR A 370 -5.25 0.49 -3.85
C TYR A 370 -4.84 -0.66 -2.92
N GLY A 371 -3.55 -0.81 -2.62
CA GLY A 371 -3.03 -1.85 -1.73
C GLY A 371 -3.70 -1.80 -0.35
N LEU A 372 -3.74 -0.62 0.29
CA LEU A 372 -4.41 -0.48 1.59
C LEU A 372 -5.93 -0.66 1.49
N LEU A 373 -6.58 -0.09 0.46
CA LEU A 373 -8.03 -0.20 0.27
C LEU A 373 -8.49 -1.64 0.01
N ALA A 374 -7.79 -2.38 -0.85
CA ALA A 374 -8.08 -3.78 -1.16
C ALA A 374 -7.91 -4.72 0.04
N ASN A 375 -7.16 -4.30 1.06
CA ASN A 375 -6.87 -5.08 2.26
C ASN A 375 -7.58 -4.56 3.53
N THR A 376 -8.48 -3.57 3.42
CA THR A 376 -9.22 -2.99 4.56
C THR A 376 -10.73 -2.86 4.33
N ARG A 377 -11.49 -2.92 5.43
CA ARG A 377 -12.95 -2.80 5.45
C ARG A 377 -13.43 -2.15 6.75
N GLU A 378 -14.40 -1.24 6.62
CA GLU A 378 -15.16 -0.70 7.74
C GLU A 378 -15.86 -1.83 8.50
N GLY A 379 -15.74 -1.84 9.83
CA GLY A 379 -16.35 -2.88 10.67
C GLY A 379 -15.67 -4.26 10.59
N ALA A 380 -14.51 -4.38 9.94
CA ALA A 380 -13.67 -5.57 10.10
C ALA A 380 -13.23 -5.73 11.57
N ALA A 381 -12.98 -6.97 11.98
CA ALA A 381 -12.58 -7.28 13.35
C ALA A 381 -11.06 -7.40 13.53
N ASN A 382 -10.29 -7.46 12.43
CA ASN A 382 -8.84 -7.72 12.44
C ASN A 382 -8.07 -6.55 11.84
N SER A 383 -6.80 -6.42 12.24
CA SER A 383 -5.85 -5.49 11.65
C SER A 383 -5.23 -6.05 10.35
N ILE A 384 -4.24 -5.35 9.82
CA ILE A 384 -3.60 -5.58 8.52
C ILE A 384 -2.22 -6.24 8.74
N ALA A 385 -1.90 -7.28 7.98
CA ALA A 385 -0.56 -7.87 7.94
C ALA A 385 0.34 -7.17 6.90
N PRO A 386 1.68 -7.22 6.99
CA PRO A 386 2.57 -6.55 6.04
C PRO A 386 2.37 -6.93 4.56
N ALA A 387 1.91 -8.16 4.27
CA ALA A 387 1.54 -8.61 2.91
C ALA A 387 0.02 -8.64 2.63
N GLY A 388 -0.79 -8.10 3.56
CA GLY A 388 -2.25 -8.10 3.50
C GLY A 388 -2.86 -9.49 3.33
N LEU A 389 -3.81 -9.59 2.39
CA LEU A 389 -4.48 -10.80 1.93
C LEU A 389 -3.93 -11.27 0.58
N THR A 390 -2.65 -11.00 0.29
CA THR A 390 -2.02 -11.36 -1.00
C THR A 390 -1.09 -12.58 -0.91
N SER A 391 -0.42 -12.81 0.22
CA SER A 391 0.45 -13.97 0.45
C SER A 391 0.54 -14.32 1.94
N ASP A 392 1.17 -15.45 2.27
CA ASP A 392 1.47 -15.87 3.65
C ASP A 392 2.88 -15.49 4.12
N ASN A 393 3.52 -14.50 3.49
CA ASN A 393 4.71 -13.84 4.05
C ASN A 393 4.41 -13.30 5.47
N TYR A 394 5.42 -13.30 6.36
CA TYR A 394 5.27 -13.01 7.79
C TYR A 394 4.19 -13.84 8.51
N ALA A 395 3.87 -15.02 7.96
CA ALA A 395 2.76 -15.87 8.38
C ALA A 395 1.38 -15.18 8.38
N GLY A 396 1.23 -14.05 7.66
CA GLY A 396 0.02 -13.22 7.66
C GLY A 396 -0.32 -12.60 9.01
N LEU A 397 0.64 -12.45 9.92
CA LEU A 397 0.45 -11.88 11.25
C LEU A 397 0.52 -10.34 11.24
N VAL A 398 -0.02 -9.73 12.30
CA VAL A 398 -0.05 -8.28 12.54
C VAL A 398 1.15 -7.87 13.40
N PHE A 399 1.91 -6.89 12.92
CA PHE A 399 3.10 -6.31 13.57
C PHE A 399 2.83 -4.83 13.92
N TRP A 400 3.81 -4.12 14.50
CA TRP A 400 3.78 -2.65 14.66
C TRP A 400 3.53 -1.91 13.33
N ASP A 401 3.86 -2.54 12.20
CA ASP A 401 3.60 -2.05 10.85
C ASP A 401 2.18 -1.56 10.61
N ALA A 402 1.21 -2.25 11.22
CA ALA A 402 -0.18 -1.89 11.07
C ALA A 402 -0.44 -0.49 11.65
N GLU A 403 0.07 -0.21 12.85
CA GLU A 403 -0.10 1.05 13.56
C GLU A 403 0.81 2.18 13.06
N THR A 404 2.08 1.90 12.76
CA THR A 404 3.10 2.93 12.42
C THR A 404 3.13 3.25 10.93
N TRP A 405 2.99 2.25 10.06
CA TRP A 405 3.22 2.41 8.62
C TRP A 405 1.91 2.47 7.81
N MET A 406 1.00 1.52 8.01
CA MET A 406 -0.23 1.40 7.20
C MET A 406 -1.38 2.30 7.68
N TYR A 407 -1.60 2.37 9.00
CA TYR A 407 -2.72 3.06 9.62
C TYR A 407 -2.76 4.58 9.40
N PRO A 408 -1.66 5.35 9.48
CA PRO A 408 -1.76 6.82 9.44
C PRO A 408 -2.26 7.36 8.08
N GLY A 409 -1.87 6.72 6.97
CA GLY A 409 -2.37 7.06 5.63
C GLY A 409 -3.87 6.80 5.45
N LEU A 410 -4.41 5.78 6.13
CA LEU A 410 -5.85 5.55 6.21
C LEU A 410 -6.52 6.58 7.14
N LEU A 411 -5.95 6.82 8.32
CA LEU A 411 -6.52 7.72 9.32
C LEU A 411 -6.73 9.15 8.79
N ALA A 412 -5.81 9.63 7.95
CA ALA A 412 -5.85 10.95 7.34
C ALA A 412 -7.11 11.24 6.50
N SER A 413 -7.80 10.21 5.99
CA SER A 413 -8.89 10.36 5.00
C SER A 413 -10.07 9.40 5.18
N ARG A 414 -9.87 8.29 5.89
CA ARG A 414 -10.79 7.14 5.99
C ARG A 414 -10.72 6.51 7.40
N PRO A 415 -11.00 7.29 8.48
CA PRO A 415 -10.91 6.81 9.86
C PRO A 415 -11.81 5.61 10.13
N GLU A 416 -12.91 5.43 9.38
CA GLU A 416 -13.80 4.28 9.43
C GLU A 416 -13.12 2.97 8.99
N LEU A 417 -12.13 3.04 8.09
CA LEU A 417 -11.27 1.92 7.72
C LEU A 417 -10.13 1.77 8.74
N ALA A 418 -9.48 2.88 9.11
CA ALA A 418 -8.35 2.89 10.04
C ALA A 418 -8.73 2.31 11.43
N LYS A 419 -9.98 2.49 11.85
CA LYS A 419 -10.56 1.98 13.11
C LYS A 419 -10.29 0.49 13.35
N THR A 420 -10.23 -0.34 12.31
CA THR A 420 -10.02 -1.79 12.45
C THR A 420 -8.69 -2.14 13.12
N VAL A 421 -7.67 -1.30 12.95
CA VAL A 421 -6.32 -1.49 13.52
C VAL A 421 -6.36 -1.33 15.05
N VAL A 422 -6.88 -0.19 15.52
CA VAL A 422 -6.97 0.10 16.96
C VAL A 422 -8.04 -0.74 17.68
N ASP A 423 -9.17 -1.06 17.02
CA ASP A 423 -10.17 -1.96 17.59
C ASP A 423 -9.67 -3.41 17.69
N TYR A 424 -8.81 -3.86 16.77
CA TYR A 424 -8.15 -5.18 16.87
C TYR A 424 -7.29 -5.29 18.13
N ARG A 425 -6.48 -4.27 18.45
CA ARG A 425 -5.68 -4.25 19.70
C ARG A 425 -6.60 -4.25 20.93
N TYR A 426 -7.68 -3.46 20.93
CA TYR A 426 -8.69 -3.54 22.00
C TYR A 426 -9.29 -4.94 22.13
N ARG A 427 -9.55 -5.65 21.02
CA ARG A 427 -10.09 -7.02 21.02
C ARG A 427 -9.09 -8.02 21.63
N THR A 428 -7.80 -7.93 21.27
CA THR A 428 -6.74 -8.84 21.75
C THR A 428 -6.17 -8.48 23.13
N ARG A 429 -6.65 -7.40 23.77
CA ARG A 429 -6.21 -6.94 25.11
C ARG A 429 -6.25 -8.02 26.20
N ALA A 430 -7.13 -9.02 26.09
CA ALA A 430 -7.21 -10.12 27.05
C ALA A 430 -5.95 -11.02 26.98
N GLY A 431 -5.48 -11.34 25.77
CA GLY A 431 -4.19 -12.00 25.56
C GLY A 431 -3.04 -11.14 26.08
N ALA A 432 -3.04 -9.84 25.77
CA ALA A 432 -2.00 -8.92 26.22
C ALA A 432 -1.91 -8.77 27.76
N ARG A 433 -3.06 -8.80 28.48
CA ARG A 433 -3.11 -8.79 29.95
C ARG A 433 -2.51 -10.07 30.54
N GLU A 434 -2.81 -11.22 29.94
CA GLU A 434 -2.28 -12.52 30.36
C GLU A 434 -0.78 -12.67 30.04
N ASN A 435 -0.31 -12.11 28.91
CA ASN A 435 1.12 -12.04 28.59
C ASN A 435 1.88 -11.23 29.64
N ALA A 436 1.41 -10.03 29.98
CA ALA A 436 2.02 -9.19 31.00
C ALA A 436 2.14 -9.94 32.34
N ARG A 437 1.03 -10.56 32.78
CA ARG A 437 0.98 -11.37 34.01
C ARG A 437 1.99 -12.53 33.99
N LYS A 438 2.10 -13.26 32.87
CA LYS A 438 3.07 -14.38 32.71
C LYS A 438 4.52 -13.91 32.70
N LEU A 439 4.78 -12.69 32.25
CA LEU A 439 6.11 -12.06 32.25
C LEU A 439 6.45 -11.32 33.56
N GLY A 440 5.54 -11.32 34.54
CA GLY A 440 5.74 -10.66 35.83
C GLY A 440 5.39 -9.16 35.86
N TYR A 441 4.81 -8.62 34.79
CA TYR A 441 4.42 -7.22 34.68
C TYR A 441 2.93 -6.98 34.96
N GLN A 442 2.61 -5.74 35.34
CA GLN A 442 1.25 -5.22 35.30
C GLN A 442 0.91 -4.73 33.87
N GLY A 443 -0.33 -4.31 33.65
CA GLY A 443 -0.71 -3.68 32.39
C GLY A 443 -0.97 -4.65 31.23
N LEU A 444 -0.63 -4.24 30.02
CA LEU A 444 -0.82 -4.97 28.77
C LEU A 444 0.53 -5.13 28.05
N PHE A 445 0.81 -6.36 27.63
CA PHE A 445 1.96 -6.72 26.80
C PHE A 445 1.46 -7.38 25.51
N TYR A 446 1.33 -6.61 24.44
CA TYR A 446 1.06 -7.15 23.11
C TYR A 446 2.34 -7.80 22.55
N PRO A 447 2.25 -8.96 21.88
CA PRO A 447 3.42 -9.61 21.31
C PRO A 447 3.94 -8.88 20.06
N TRP A 448 5.22 -9.07 19.71
CA TRP A 448 5.87 -8.50 18.53
C TRP A 448 5.06 -8.70 17.24
N ASN A 449 4.60 -9.93 17.03
CA ASN A 449 3.59 -10.25 16.04
C ASN A 449 2.41 -11.03 16.64
N SER A 450 1.21 -10.79 16.11
CA SER A 450 -0.05 -11.30 16.65
C SER A 450 -1.01 -11.80 15.56
N GLY A 451 -1.78 -12.83 15.90
CA GLY A 451 -2.78 -13.47 15.05
C GLY A 451 -4.19 -13.21 15.57
N SER A 452 -4.88 -14.29 16.00
CA SER A 452 -6.30 -14.22 16.39
C SER A 452 -6.56 -13.52 17.73
N SER A 453 -5.70 -13.75 18.73
CA SER A 453 -6.03 -13.58 20.16
C SER A 453 -5.09 -12.66 20.96
N GLY A 454 -3.87 -12.40 20.49
CA GLY A 454 -2.84 -11.70 21.25
C GLY A 454 -2.00 -12.59 22.16
N ASN A 455 -2.07 -13.92 22.02
CA ASN A 455 -1.34 -14.85 22.87
C ASN A 455 0.13 -14.98 22.45
N LEU A 456 1.04 -14.43 23.27
CA LEU A 456 2.48 -14.40 22.99
C LEU A 456 3.07 -15.78 22.69
N ALA A 457 2.67 -16.81 23.44
CA ALA A 457 3.24 -18.15 23.31
C ALA A 457 2.75 -18.91 22.07
N GLN A 458 1.56 -18.58 21.56
CA GLN A 458 0.92 -19.26 20.42
C GLN A 458 1.03 -18.48 19.11
N GLU A 459 1.35 -17.19 19.14
CA GLU A 459 1.34 -16.34 17.94
C GLU A 459 2.74 -15.81 17.59
N CYS A 460 3.64 -15.65 18.56
CA CYS A 460 4.86 -14.89 18.33
C CYS A 460 6.05 -15.76 17.90
N HIS A 461 6.60 -15.49 16.71
CA HIS A 461 7.60 -16.37 16.06
C HIS A 461 9.06 -16.08 16.42
N SER A 462 9.44 -14.82 16.70
CA SER A 462 10.83 -14.42 16.94
C SER A 462 11.30 -14.69 18.38
N VAL A 463 11.74 -15.92 18.64
CA VAL A 463 12.30 -16.33 19.94
C VAL A 463 13.83 -16.31 19.99
N ASP A 464 14.49 -16.35 18.84
CA ASP A 464 15.94 -16.21 18.68
C ASP A 464 16.20 -15.53 17.32
N PRO A 465 16.54 -14.23 17.27
CA PRO A 465 16.65 -13.31 18.40
C PRO A 465 15.30 -13.09 19.13
N PRO A 466 15.31 -12.77 20.45
CA PRO A 466 14.15 -12.83 21.33
C PRO A 466 13.18 -11.63 21.22
N HIS A 467 13.02 -11.05 20.02
CA HIS A 467 12.18 -9.87 19.77
C HIS A 467 10.76 -9.98 20.34
N CYS A 468 10.19 -11.19 20.39
CA CYS A 468 8.91 -11.48 21.06
C CYS A 468 8.82 -11.02 22.53
N ARG A 469 9.96 -10.80 23.20
CA ARG A 469 10.06 -10.32 24.59
C ARG A 469 10.84 -9.02 24.72
N THR A 470 11.83 -8.75 23.86
CA THR A 470 12.75 -7.61 23.97
C THR A 470 12.35 -6.41 23.10
N GLN A 471 11.64 -6.62 21.98
CA GLN A 471 11.26 -5.56 21.05
C GLN A 471 9.94 -4.90 21.48
N ILE A 472 10.02 -4.20 22.61
CA ILE A 472 8.86 -3.78 23.41
C ILE A 472 8.31 -2.40 23.04
N HIS A 473 8.93 -1.66 22.11
CA HIS A 473 8.41 -0.38 21.63
C HIS A 473 6.99 -0.50 21.03
N LEU A 474 6.61 -1.68 20.54
CA LEU A 474 5.26 -2.00 20.03
C LEU A 474 4.12 -1.60 20.99
N GLN A 475 4.35 -1.57 22.31
CA GLN A 475 3.33 -1.06 23.25
C GLN A 475 3.09 0.44 23.03
N SER A 476 4.15 1.21 22.79
CA SER A 476 4.12 2.65 22.52
C SER A 476 3.51 2.97 21.15
N ASP A 477 3.81 2.16 20.12
CA ASP A 477 3.21 2.30 18.78
C ASP A 477 1.68 2.15 18.83
N ILE A 478 1.19 1.12 19.56
CA ILE A 478 -0.25 0.94 19.80
C ILE A 478 -0.84 2.10 20.59
N SER A 479 -0.13 2.64 21.59
CA SER A 479 -0.57 3.79 22.37
C SER A 479 -0.71 5.04 21.51
N LEU A 480 0.28 5.30 20.65
CA LEU A 480 0.30 6.42 19.71
C LEU A 480 -0.86 6.32 18.71
N ALA A 481 -1.04 5.18 18.04
CA ALA A 481 -2.15 4.97 17.11
C ALA A 481 -3.53 5.10 17.80
N THR A 482 -3.66 4.59 19.03
CA THR A 482 -4.88 4.70 19.85
C THR A 482 -5.19 6.17 20.18
N TRP A 483 -4.17 6.95 20.52
CA TRP A 483 -4.32 8.39 20.79
C TRP A 483 -4.62 9.18 19.51
N GLN A 484 -3.90 8.91 18.41
CA GLN A 484 -4.15 9.51 17.10
C GLN A 484 -5.58 9.24 16.60
N TYR A 485 -6.15 8.05 16.83
CA TYR A 485 -7.56 7.78 16.49
C TYR A 485 -8.50 8.78 17.19
N TYR A 486 -8.27 9.02 18.48
CA TYR A 486 -9.04 10.00 19.23
C TYR A 486 -8.83 11.42 18.70
N LEU A 487 -7.59 11.84 18.39
CA LEU A 487 -7.33 13.16 17.82
C LEU A 487 -8.00 13.37 16.44
N ALA A 488 -8.03 12.32 15.63
CA ALA A 488 -8.62 12.31 14.29
C ALA A 488 -10.16 12.29 14.29
N THR A 489 -10.81 11.67 15.29
CA THR A 489 -12.27 11.48 15.30
C THR A 489 -12.99 12.31 16.34
N LYS A 490 -12.31 12.69 17.43
CA LYS A 490 -12.87 13.25 18.67
C LYS A 490 -13.93 12.36 19.34
N ASP A 491 -13.95 11.07 19.03
CA ASP A 491 -14.90 10.12 19.61
C ASP A 491 -14.54 9.83 21.09
N THR A 492 -15.04 10.68 21.98
CA THR A 492 -14.86 10.55 23.43
C THR A 492 -15.56 9.32 24.01
N ARG A 493 -16.57 8.78 23.31
CA ARG A 493 -17.23 7.53 23.71
C ARG A 493 -16.33 6.34 23.41
N TRP A 494 -15.78 6.25 22.20
CA TRP A 494 -14.78 5.24 21.85
C TRP A 494 -13.53 5.38 22.73
N LEU A 495 -13.07 6.61 23.02
CA LEU A 495 -11.95 6.81 23.94
C LEU A 495 -12.28 6.23 25.33
N ARG A 496 -13.50 6.41 25.86
CA ARG A 496 -13.90 5.84 27.14
C ARG A 496 -14.04 4.31 27.13
N GLU A 497 -14.67 3.76 26.09
CA GLU A 497 -15.06 2.34 26.03
C GLU A 497 -13.94 1.42 25.50
N ARG A 498 -13.07 1.93 24.62
CA ARG A 498 -12.06 1.15 23.89
C ARG A 498 -10.64 1.70 24.00
N GLY A 499 -10.44 3.00 23.76
CA GLY A 499 -9.10 3.61 23.79
C GLY A 499 -8.46 3.59 25.18
N TRP A 500 -9.19 4.03 26.20
CA TRP A 500 -8.73 4.14 27.59
C TRP A 500 -8.26 2.81 28.19
N PRO A 501 -9.00 1.68 28.07
CA PRO A 501 -8.52 0.39 28.53
C PRO A 501 -7.19 -0.06 27.90
N VAL A 502 -6.88 0.39 26.68
CA VAL A 502 -5.61 0.12 25.99
C VAL A 502 -4.51 1.06 26.51
N LEU A 503 -4.75 2.38 26.49
CA LEU A 503 -3.81 3.41 26.97
C LEU A 503 -3.41 3.19 28.45
N GLN A 504 -4.39 2.99 29.33
CA GLN A 504 -4.16 2.69 30.75
C GLN A 504 -3.30 1.44 30.91
N GLY A 505 -3.64 0.37 30.19
CA GLY A 505 -2.93 -0.89 30.30
C GLY A 505 -1.48 -0.82 29.83
N ILE A 506 -1.21 -0.06 28.77
CA ILE A 506 0.17 0.18 28.30
C ILE A 506 0.95 1.06 29.30
N ALA A 507 0.31 2.08 29.87
CA ALA A 507 0.93 2.91 30.91
C ALA A 507 1.24 2.15 32.20
N GLU A 508 0.37 1.22 32.61
CA GLU A 508 0.61 0.26 33.70
C GLU A 508 1.82 -0.64 33.41
N PHE A 509 1.99 -1.11 32.17
CA PHE A 509 3.15 -1.90 31.76
C PHE A 509 4.44 -1.06 31.83
N TRP A 510 4.48 0.11 31.20
CA TRP A 510 5.67 0.97 31.20
C TRP A 510 6.08 1.40 32.61
N ALA A 511 5.11 1.73 33.47
CA ALA A 511 5.39 2.08 34.86
C ALA A 511 5.98 0.92 35.68
N GLY A 512 5.73 -0.33 35.30
CA GLY A 512 6.34 -1.52 35.90
C GLY A 512 7.60 -2.04 35.18
N ARG A 513 7.89 -1.57 33.96
CA ARG A 513 9.02 -2.03 33.13
C ARG A 513 10.30 -1.21 33.31
N VAL A 514 10.17 0.04 33.76
CA VAL A 514 11.31 0.93 34.06
C VAL A 514 12.04 0.55 35.35
N SER A 515 13.36 0.71 35.35
CA SER A 515 14.22 0.66 36.54
C SER A 515 14.56 2.07 36.98
N ARG A 516 14.49 2.37 38.28
CA ARG A 516 14.91 3.68 38.82
C ARG A 516 16.40 3.68 39.11
N ASN A 517 17.10 4.70 38.62
CA ASN A 517 18.54 4.89 38.79
C ASN A 517 18.85 5.67 40.08
N THR A 518 20.12 5.63 40.52
CA THR A 518 20.60 6.31 41.75
C THR A 518 20.53 7.83 41.66
N ASP A 519 20.68 8.39 40.46
CA ASP A 519 20.50 9.81 40.14
C ASP A 519 19.02 10.26 40.11
N GLY A 520 18.07 9.32 40.28
CA GLY A 520 16.64 9.57 40.24
C GLY A 520 16.01 9.60 38.83
N SER A 521 16.79 9.36 37.78
CA SER A 521 16.30 9.05 36.44
C SER A 521 15.74 7.63 36.35
N TYR A 522 15.19 7.27 35.19
CA TYR A 522 14.70 5.92 34.89
C TYR A 522 15.35 5.37 33.63
N SER A 523 15.62 4.06 33.61
CA SER A 523 16.13 3.33 32.45
C SER A 523 15.23 2.17 32.06
N ILE A 524 15.25 1.78 30.79
CA ILE A 524 14.66 0.53 30.29
C ILE A 524 15.80 -0.33 29.75
N LYS A 525 16.03 -1.45 30.44
CA LYS A 525 17.14 -2.37 30.18
C LYS A 525 16.71 -3.57 29.35
N ASP A 526 17.64 -4.23 28.68
CA ASP A 526 17.42 -5.46 27.87
C ASP A 526 16.27 -5.28 26.86
N THR A 527 16.56 -4.54 25.78
CA THR A 527 15.61 -4.21 24.72
C THR A 527 16.17 -4.51 23.33
N ALA A 528 15.27 -4.63 22.36
CA ALA A 528 15.58 -4.43 20.95
C ALA A 528 14.83 -3.17 20.48
N GLY A 529 15.49 -2.33 19.68
CA GLY A 529 14.87 -1.16 19.06
C GLY A 529 14.10 -1.54 17.78
N PRO A 530 13.55 -0.56 17.05
CA PRO A 530 13.17 -0.72 15.65
C PRO A 530 14.31 -1.29 14.81
N ASP A 531 15.57 -0.94 15.07
CA ASP A 531 16.71 -1.60 14.46
C ASP A 531 16.94 -3.00 15.04
N GLU A 532 16.50 -4.01 14.29
CA GLU A 532 16.63 -5.43 14.67
C GLU A 532 18.08 -5.95 14.65
N TYR A 533 19.06 -5.19 14.17
CA TYR A 533 20.48 -5.54 14.35
C TYR A 533 20.96 -5.26 15.79
N SER A 534 20.26 -4.40 16.54
CA SER A 534 20.60 -3.97 17.90
C SER A 534 19.75 -4.70 18.95
N ASN A 535 20.29 -5.78 19.52
CA ASN A 535 19.61 -6.66 20.48
C ASN A 535 20.25 -6.65 21.88
N GLY A 536 19.42 -6.69 22.93
CA GLY A 536 19.86 -6.76 24.33
C GLY A 536 20.44 -5.44 24.86
N VAL A 537 20.07 -4.31 24.26
CA VAL A 537 20.60 -2.98 24.57
C VAL A 537 19.82 -2.28 25.68
N ASP A 538 20.50 -1.41 26.43
CA ASP A 538 19.91 -0.56 27.47
C ASP A 538 19.61 0.85 26.93
N ASP A 539 18.50 1.43 27.39
CA ASP A 539 18.05 2.78 27.06
C ASP A 539 17.91 3.09 25.56
N ALA A 540 17.41 2.12 24.79
CA ALA A 540 17.02 2.29 23.39
C ALA A 540 16.09 3.51 23.22
N VAL A 541 16.53 4.48 22.43
CA VAL A 541 16.02 5.86 22.48
C VAL A 541 14.59 5.97 22.00
N PHE A 542 14.21 5.25 20.92
CA PHE A 542 12.83 5.18 20.45
C PHE A 542 11.92 4.49 21.49
N THR A 543 12.39 3.40 22.11
CA THR A 543 11.66 2.69 23.18
C THR A 543 11.39 3.60 24.37
N ASN A 544 12.40 4.34 24.85
CA ASN A 544 12.29 5.23 25.99
C ASN A 544 11.41 6.46 25.68
N ALA A 545 11.59 7.10 24.52
CA ALA A 545 10.76 8.22 24.08
C ALA A 545 9.30 7.81 23.86
N GLY A 546 9.09 6.63 23.26
CA GLY A 546 7.77 6.01 23.11
C GLY A 546 7.11 5.72 24.45
N ALA A 547 7.84 5.17 25.43
CA ALA A 547 7.32 4.89 26.77
C ALA A 547 6.88 6.17 27.49
N ALA A 548 7.69 7.24 27.45
CA ALA A 548 7.30 8.55 27.98
C ALA A 548 6.07 9.12 27.26
N THR A 549 5.99 8.97 25.93
CA THR A 549 4.86 9.43 25.11
C THR A 549 3.57 8.67 25.45
N ALA A 550 3.63 7.35 25.60
CA ALA A 550 2.51 6.51 26.00
C ALA A 550 2.00 6.84 27.42
N LEU A 551 2.90 7.09 28.38
CA LEU A 551 2.56 7.55 29.72
C LEU A 551 1.85 8.93 29.68
N ARG A 552 2.35 9.87 28.86
CA ARG A 552 1.73 11.19 28.66
C ARG A 552 0.35 11.10 28.01
N HIS A 553 0.16 10.26 27.00
CA HIS A 553 -1.14 10.00 26.37
C HIS A 553 -2.15 9.40 27.36
N ALA A 554 -1.72 8.44 28.19
CA ALA A 554 -2.58 7.88 29.23
C ALA A 554 -2.92 8.92 30.32
N THR A 555 -1.96 9.71 30.80
CA THR A 555 -2.26 10.83 31.73
C THR A 555 -3.30 11.78 31.13
N ARG A 556 -3.12 12.19 29.87
CA ARG A 556 -4.04 13.11 29.21
C ARG A 556 -5.44 12.52 29.00
N ALA A 557 -5.52 11.27 28.55
CA ALA A 557 -6.79 10.57 28.41
C ALA A 557 -7.52 10.38 29.77
N ALA A 558 -6.77 10.19 30.86
CA ALA A 558 -7.34 10.10 32.20
C ALA A 558 -8.03 11.41 32.60
N GLU A 559 -7.33 12.55 32.47
CA GLU A 559 -7.87 13.89 32.74
C GLU A 559 -9.19 14.14 31.99
N MET A 560 -9.19 13.87 30.68
CA MET A 560 -10.33 14.09 29.78
C MET A 560 -11.54 13.19 30.09
N LEU A 561 -11.31 12.05 30.75
CA LEU A 561 -12.35 11.11 31.17
C LEU A 561 -12.74 11.23 32.64
N GLY A 562 -12.19 12.21 33.38
CA GLY A 562 -12.42 12.37 34.82
C GLY A 562 -11.86 11.20 35.65
N LYS A 563 -10.74 10.61 35.20
CA LYS A 563 -10.01 9.54 35.89
C LYS A 563 -8.74 10.09 36.54
N GLN A 564 -8.32 9.47 37.62
CA GLN A 564 -7.08 9.83 38.30
C GLN A 564 -5.89 9.09 37.65
N ALA A 565 -4.97 9.84 37.04
CA ALA A 565 -3.69 9.29 36.59
C ALA A 565 -2.73 9.10 37.79
N PRO A 566 -2.04 7.95 37.92
CA PRO A 566 -0.95 7.78 38.88
C PRO A 566 0.15 8.84 38.71
N PRO A 567 0.56 9.58 39.76
CA PRO A 567 1.63 10.59 39.66
C PRO A 567 2.97 10.03 39.16
N ALA A 568 3.21 8.74 39.39
CA ALA A 568 4.38 8.03 38.88
C ALA A 568 4.50 8.07 37.35
N TRP A 569 3.38 8.07 36.60
CA TRP A 569 3.42 8.10 35.13
C TRP A 569 4.10 9.38 34.62
N LYS A 570 3.74 10.55 35.18
CA LYS A 570 4.40 11.82 34.86
C LYS A 570 5.85 11.83 35.34
N ALA A 571 6.11 11.38 36.58
CA ALA A 571 7.46 11.37 37.14
C ALA A 571 8.46 10.51 36.33
N ILE A 572 7.98 9.40 35.75
CA ILE A 572 8.75 8.54 34.85
C ILE A 572 8.92 9.22 33.49
N ALA A 573 7.83 9.69 32.86
CA ALA A 573 7.88 10.31 31.54
C ALA A 573 8.71 11.61 31.48
N ASP A 574 8.90 12.29 32.60
CA ASP A 574 9.73 13.50 32.72
C ASP A 574 11.21 13.19 33.04
N ARG A 575 11.57 11.94 33.39
CA ARG A 575 12.91 11.57 33.89
C ARG A 575 13.48 10.25 33.34
N ILE A 576 12.83 9.64 32.36
CA ILE A 576 13.41 8.52 31.63
C ILE A 576 14.63 9.02 30.84
N ARG A 577 15.69 8.21 30.78
CA ARG A 577 16.91 8.55 30.04
C ARG A 577 16.63 8.54 28.54
N ILE A 578 17.19 9.52 27.84
CA ILE A 578 17.11 9.67 26.39
C ILE A 578 18.55 9.98 25.95
N PRO A 579 19.31 9.01 25.44
CA PRO A 579 20.72 9.21 25.09
C PRO A 579 20.90 10.31 24.04
N TYR A 580 21.68 11.34 24.36
CA TYR A 580 21.93 12.49 23.51
C TYR A 580 23.35 13.01 23.71
N ASP A 581 24.14 13.02 22.64
CA ASP A 581 25.45 13.65 22.63
C ASP A 581 25.32 15.13 22.26
N ALA A 582 25.56 16.01 23.23
CA ALA A 582 25.51 17.45 23.03
C ALA A 582 26.66 18.00 22.15
N GLN A 583 27.74 17.25 21.94
CA GLN A 583 28.87 17.66 21.09
C GLN A 583 28.55 17.47 19.61
N SER A 584 28.11 16.28 19.20
CA SER A 584 27.65 16.01 17.83
C SER A 584 26.23 16.50 17.54
N LYS A 585 25.44 16.77 18.58
CA LYS A 585 23.98 17.00 18.56
C LYS A 585 23.17 15.80 18.06
N VAL A 586 23.71 14.60 18.16
CA VAL A 586 23.03 13.37 17.72
C VAL A 586 22.40 12.69 18.92
N PHE A 587 21.14 12.29 18.78
CA PHE A 587 20.53 11.33 19.71
C PHE A 587 21.18 9.96 19.47
N GLN A 588 21.73 9.35 20.52
CA GLN A 588 22.32 8.01 20.41
C GLN A 588 21.20 6.98 20.44
N GLN A 589 21.31 5.95 19.61
CA GLN A 589 20.27 4.95 19.43
C GLN A 589 19.96 4.16 20.71
N TYR A 590 20.98 3.91 21.52
CA TYR A 590 20.94 3.27 22.83
C TYR A 590 22.19 3.66 23.63
N ASP A 591 22.26 3.32 24.91
CA ASP A 591 23.41 3.65 25.76
C ASP A 591 24.69 2.93 25.27
N GLY A 592 25.75 3.70 25.00
CA GLY A 592 26.98 3.16 24.41
C GLY A 592 26.94 2.87 22.90
N TYR A 593 25.95 3.37 22.16
CA TYR A 593 25.96 3.25 20.69
C TYR A 593 27.16 3.98 20.04
N HIS A 594 27.86 3.28 19.14
CA HIS A 594 29.11 3.72 18.52
C HIS A 594 29.04 3.89 16.99
N GLY A 595 27.84 4.07 16.42
CA GLY A 595 27.69 4.43 15.02
C GLY A 595 27.74 3.27 14.03
N SER A 596 27.38 2.06 14.45
CA SER A 596 27.21 0.89 13.58
C SER A 596 26.08 1.06 12.57
N THR A 597 26.11 0.28 11.49
CA THR A 597 25.01 0.16 10.52
C THR A 597 23.72 -0.25 11.23
N ILE A 598 22.59 0.34 10.83
CA ILE A 598 21.24 0.04 11.36
C ILE A 598 20.37 -0.56 10.25
N LYS A 599 19.51 -1.52 10.59
CA LYS A 599 18.61 -2.20 9.62
C LYS A 599 17.57 -1.24 9.02
N GLN A 600 17.02 -0.36 9.85
CA GLN A 600 15.89 0.49 9.51
C GLN A 600 15.76 1.71 10.43
N ALA A 601 14.88 2.65 10.10
CA ALA A 601 14.60 3.83 10.92
C ALA A 601 14.32 3.47 12.39
N ASP A 602 15.12 4.06 13.29
CA ASP A 602 15.02 3.91 14.74
C ASP A 602 15.02 5.29 15.40
N THR A 603 16.19 5.92 15.57
CA THR A 603 16.30 7.22 16.24
C THR A 603 15.62 8.36 15.48
N VAL A 604 15.55 8.29 14.14
CA VAL A 604 14.83 9.31 13.35
C VAL A 604 13.32 9.34 13.67
N LEU A 605 12.75 8.22 14.13
CA LEU A 605 11.33 8.15 14.54
C LEU A 605 10.98 9.02 15.76
N LEU A 606 11.99 9.59 16.44
CA LEU A 606 11.81 10.66 17.43
C LEU A 606 11.15 11.90 16.80
N MET A 607 11.49 12.24 15.55
CA MET A 607 10.95 13.40 14.82
C MET A 607 9.53 13.10 14.35
N TYR A 608 9.37 12.14 13.44
CA TYR A 608 8.08 11.59 13.06
C TYR A 608 8.06 10.05 13.21
N PRO A 609 7.09 9.47 13.95
CA PRO A 609 5.80 10.05 14.34
C PRO A 609 5.73 10.55 15.80
N LEU A 610 6.79 10.46 16.61
CA LEU A 610 6.72 10.77 18.05
C LEU A 610 6.64 12.27 18.39
N GLU A 611 7.12 13.16 17.51
CA GLU A 611 7.21 14.61 17.76
C GLU A 611 7.98 14.94 19.06
N TRP A 612 9.05 14.19 19.32
CA TRP A 612 9.88 14.35 20.49
C TRP A 612 10.58 15.72 20.50
N PRO A 613 10.59 16.47 21.63
CA PRO A 613 11.29 17.75 21.69
C PRO A 613 12.81 17.60 21.54
N MET A 614 13.38 18.18 20.48
CA MET A 614 14.82 18.15 20.19
C MET A 614 15.48 19.53 20.35
N PRO A 615 16.74 19.61 20.81
CA PRO A 615 17.52 20.85 20.76
C PRO A 615 17.73 21.36 19.32
N LYS A 616 17.95 22.67 19.15
CA LYS A 616 18.07 23.29 17.82
C LYS A 616 19.20 22.68 16.96
N GLY A 617 18.82 22.10 15.83
CA GLY A 617 19.72 21.45 14.87
C GLY A 617 20.16 20.04 15.27
N ALA A 618 19.57 19.46 16.33
CA ALA A 618 19.77 18.06 16.68
C ALA A 618 18.92 17.12 15.81
N ASP A 619 17.78 17.63 15.33
CA ASP A 619 16.93 17.04 14.29
C ASP A 619 17.70 16.82 12.98
N ALA A 620 18.24 17.88 12.39
CA ALA A 620 19.07 17.80 11.18
C ALA A 620 20.29 16.89 11.35
N ALA A 621 21.05 17.09 12.44
CA ALA A 621 22.24 16.28 12.73
C ALA A 621 21.91 14.79 12.93
N THR A 622 20.79 14.47 13.58
CA THR A 622 20.33 13.08 13.77
C THR A 622 19.90 12.46 12.45
N LEU A 623 19.11 13.17 11.61
CA LEU A 623 18.71 12.67 10.31
C LEU A 623 19.92 12.33 9.43
N ASP A 624 20.85 13.28 9.26
CA ASP A 624 22.02 13.11 8.41
C ASP A 624 22.94 11.97 8.93
N TYR A 625 23.08 11.85 10.25
CA TYR A 625 23.89 10.81 10.87
C TYR A 625 23.35 9.39 10.59
N TYR A 626 22.04 9.19 10.70
CA TYR A 626 21.42 7.87 10.51
C TYR A 626 21.10 7.55 9.04
N ALA A 627 20.87 8.56 8.19
CA ALA A 627 20.69 8.38 6.75
C ALA A 627 21.92 7.75 6.07
N GLN A 628 23.13 8.06 6.58
CA GLN A 628 24.41 7.46 6.15
C GLN A 628 24.67 6.05 6.70
N ARG A 629 23.95 5.64 7.75
CA ARG A 629 24.16 4.37 8.49
C ARG A 629 23.05 3.34 8.28
N THR A 630 21.98 3.72 7.60
CA THR A 630 20.90 2.79 7.25
C THR A 630 21.42 1.77 6.21
N ASP A 631 21.20 0.48 6.46
CA ASP A 631 21.42 -0.59 5.49
C ASP A 631 20.61 -0.31 4.21
N PRO A 632 21.25 -0.12 3.04
CA PRO A 632 20.52 0.11 1.80
C PRO A 632 19.62 -1.06 1.41
N ASP A 633 19.93 -2.30 1.81
CA ASP A 633 19.09 -3.48 1.56
C ASP A 633 18.10 -3.77 2.70
N GLY A 634 18.01 -2.87 3.70
CA GLY A 634 16.98 -2.87 4.72
C GLY A 634 15.56 -2.71 4.16
N PRO A 635 14.52 -3.01 4.97
CA PRO A 635 13.16 -3.02 4.50
C PRO A 635 12.62 -1.61 4.17
N ALA A 636 11.63 -1.58 3.28
CA ALA A 636 11.11 -0.38 2.64
C ALA A 636 10.24 0.52 3.53
N MET A 637 10.83 1.04 4.61
CA MET A 637 10.14 1.89 5.60
C MET A 637 10.91 3.20 5.82
N THR A 638 12.22 3.09 6.00
CA THR A 638 13.12 4.14 6.48
C THR A 638 13.07 5.43 5.69
N ASP A 639 13.24 5.37 4.37
CA ASP A 639 13.34 6.57 3.54
C ASP A 639 12.03 7.36 3.42
N SER A 640 10.89 6.75 3.76
CA SER A 640 9.62 7.49 3.87
C SER A 640 9.57 8.40 5.10
N VAL A 641 10.16 7.98 6.23
CA VAL A 641 10.35 8.85 7.40
C VAL A 641 11.42 9.89 7.14
N HIS A 642 12.55 9.53 6.51
CA HIS A 642 13.56 10.53 6.10
C HIS A 642 12.96 11.64 5.24
N ALA A 643 12.02 11.33 4.33
CA ALA A 643 11.32 12.34 3.54
C ALA A 643 10.40 13.24 4.38
N ILE A 644 9.67 12.67 5.36
CA ILE A 644 8.80 13.42 6.27
C ILE A 644 9.61 14.33 7.20
N ASP A 645 10.72 13.82 7.75
CA ASP A 645 11.62 14.54 8.64
C ASP A 645 12.36 15.64 7.88
N ALA A 646 12.94 15.36 6.70
CA ALA A 646 13.56 16.38 5.85
C ALA A 646 12.57 17.50 5.49
N ALA A 647 11.31 17.16 5.18
CA ALA A 647 10.25 18.15 4.95
C ALA A 647 9.98 18.99 6.21
N GLY A 648 9.89 18.36 7.39
CA GLY A 648 9.64 19.01 8.68
C GLY A 648 10.77 19.96 9.12
N ILE A 649 12.02 19.50 9.02
CA ILE A 649 13.22 20.27 9.35
C ILE A 649 13.38 21.47 8.40
N GLY A 650 13.26 21.22 7.08
CA GLY A 650 13.33 22.27 6.06
C GLY A 650 14.71 22.91 5.88
N GLU A 651 15.80 22.13 5.98
CA GLU A 651 17.15 22.62 5.64
C GLU A 651 17.23 23.12 4.17
N PRO A 652 18.10 24.12 3.87
CA PRO A 652 18.22 24.73 2.54
C PRO A 652 18.60 23.76 1.42
N GLY A 653 17.61 23.30 0.66
CA GLY A 653 17.79 22.31 -0.42
C GLY A 653 16.49 21.63 -0.81
N CYS A 654 16.61 20.43 -1.37
CA CYS A 654 15.47 19.64 -1.89
C CYS A 654 15.61 18.13 -1.60
N SER A 655 16.42 17.76 -0.60
CA SER A 655 16.63 16.37 -0.17
C SER A 655 15.34 15.64 0.22
N THR A 656 14.27 16.36 0.61
CA THR A 656 12.90 15.81 0.72
C THR A 656 12.49 15.00 -0.50
N TYR A 657 12.81 15.47 -1.72
CA TYR A 657 12.47 14.75 -2.95
C TYR A 657 13.40 13.55 -3.19
N THR A 658 14.70 13.68 -2.86
CA THR A 658 15.65 12.55 -2.88
C THR A 658 15.16 11.41 -1.99
N TYR A 659 14.74 11.71 -0.76
CA TYR A 659 14.18 10.72 0.15
C TYR A 659 12.81 10.19 -0.31
N LEU A 660 11.96 11.03 -0.91
CA LEU A 660 10.71 10.57 -1.55
C LEU A 660 11.00 9.54 -2.66
N GLU A 661 11.94 9.80 -3.57
CA GLU A 661 12.32 8.84 -4.61
C GLU A 661 12.95 7.57 -4.02
N ARG A 662 13.85 7.70 -3.04
CA ARG A 662 14.42 6.57 -2.29
C ARG A 662 13.34 5.72 -1.62
N SER A 663 12.26 6.33 -1.14
CA SER A 663 11.17 5.60 -0.47
C SER A 663 10.36 4.69 -1.41
N ILE A 664 10.42 4.87 -2.73
CA ILE A 664 9.54 4.16 -3.69
C ILE A 664 10.28 3.52 -4.88
N LYS A 665 11.13 4.28 -5.60
CA LYS A 665 11.77 3.87 -6.86
C LYS A 665 12.62 2.59 -6.72
N PRO A 666 13.36 2.33 -5.62
CA PRO A 666 14.10 1.08 -5.45
C PRO A 666 13.22 -0.17 -5.31
N PHE A 667 11.94 -0.02 -4.96
CA PHE A 667 11.12 -1.09 -4.40
C PHE A 667 9.92 -1.48 -5.26
N VAL A 668 9.48 -0.63 -6.20
CA VAL A 668 8.38 -0.97 -7.12
C VAL A 668 8.80 -2.12 -8.04
N ARG A 669 7.94 -3.13 -8.20
CA ARG A 669 8.17 -4.34 -9.00
C ARG A 669 6.98 -4.69 -9.88
N GLY A 670 7.29 -5.36 -10.98
CA GLY A 670 6.33 -5.98 -11.89
C GLY A 670 5.42 -4.97 -12.63
N PRO A 671 4.56 -5.49 -13.52
CA PRO A 671 3.66 -4.65 -14.33
C PRO A 671 2.49 -4.04 -13.54
N PHE A 672 2.29 -4.42 -12.29
CA PHE A 672 1.21 -3.96 -11.42
C PHE A 672 1.68 -3.02 -10.29
N ALA A 673 2.90 -2.48 -10.40
CA ALA A 673 3.55 -1.62 -9.41
C ALA A 673 3.37 -2.12 -7.96
N GLN A 674 3.67 -3.41 -7.76
CA GLN A 674 3.68 -4.01 -6.41
C GLN A 674 4.90 -3.53 -5.66
N PHE A 675 4.77 -3.35 -4.35
CA PHE A 675 5.86 -2.89 -3.51
C PHE A 675 6.64 -4.11 -3.00
N SER A 676 7.95 -4.14 -3.21
CA SER A 676 8.88 -5.10 -2.61
C SER A 676 9.28 -4.63 -1.21
N GLU A 677 9.38 -5.56 -0.27
CA GLU A 677 9.98 -5.33 1.05
C GLU A 677 11.40 -4.76 0.95
N ALA A 678 12.20 -5.18 -0.03
CA ALA A 678 13.63 -4.84 -0.12
C ALA A 678 14.07 -4.37 -1.51
N ARG A 679 15.26 -3.73 -1.57
CA ARG A 679 15.87 -3.24 -2.82
C ARG A 679 16.42 -4.40 -3.66
N GLY A 680 17.17 -5.32 -3.06
CA GLY A 680 17.67 -6.54 -3.72
C GLY A 680 16.69 -7.73 -3.70
N ASP A 681 17.22 -8.91 -4.00
CA ASP A 681 16.51 -10.21 -3.97
C ASP A 681 16.39 -10.82 -2.55
N LYS A 682 16.81 -10.08 -1.52
CA LYS A 682 16.77 -10.43 -0.09
C LYS A 682 16.44 -9.19 0.74
N ALA A 683 15.81 -9.38 1.90
CA ALA A 683 15.52 -8.32 2.85
C ALA A 683 16.57 -8.31 3.99
N GLY A 684 17.38 -7.25 4.04
CA GLY A 684 18.57 -7.14 4.90
C GLY A 684 19.81 -7.79 4.26
N ALA A 685 20.93 -7.05 4.20
CA ALA A 685 22.16 -7.55 3.57
C ALA A 685 22.84 -8.68 4.38
N GLU A 686 22.73 -8.62 5.71
CA GLU A 686 23.45 -9.49 6.64
C GLU A 686 22.54 -10.43 7.47
N ASP A 687 21.20 -10.35 7.29
CA ASP A 687 20.23 -11.16 8.04
C ASP A 687 20.22 -12.63 7.52
N PRO A 688 20.64 -13.62 8.33
CA PRO A 688 20.69 -15.02 7.90
C PRO A 688 19.29 -15.66 7.77
N LEU A 689 18.23 -15.00 8.25
CA LEU A 689 16.83 -15.41 8.11
C LEU A 689 16.15 -14.76 6.90
N ALA A 690 16.85 -13.88 6.17
CA ALA A 690 16.35 -13.23 4.96
C ALA A 690 16.00 -14.25 3.86
N GLY A 691 14.71 -14.39 3.59
CA GLY A 691 14.20 -15.06 2.40
C GLY A 691 13.89 -14.08 1.28
N SER A 692 13.12 -14.54 0.29
CA SER A 692 12.74 -13.70 -0.85
C SER A 692 11.75 -12.59 -0.41
N PRO A 693 12.01 -11.30 -0.70
CA PRO A 693 11.26 -10.13 -0.19
C PRO A 693 9.75 -10.21 -0.35
N ALA A 694 9.00 -9.86 0.69
CA ALA A 694 7.55 -9.83 0.63
C ALA A 694 7.04 -8.87 -0.46
N HIS A 695 5.99 -9.30 -1.17
CA HIS A 695 5.17 -8.45 -2.03
C HIS A 695 3.74 -9.02 -2.09
N ASP A 696 2.69 -8.21 -2.21
CA ASP A 696 2.67 -6.73 -2.21
C ASP A 696 2.87 -6.18 -0.78
N PHE A 697 3.95 -5.44 -0.54
CA PHE A 697 4.37 -5.00 0.80
C PHE A 697 3.63 -3.72 1.21
N LEU A 698 2.56 -3.91 1.98
CA LEU A 698 1.66 -2.84 2.41
C LEU A 698 2.29 -1.87 3.40
N THR A 699 3.28 -2.32 4.17
CA THR A 699 4.07 -1.48 5.08
C THR A 699 4.72 -0.33 4.32
N GLY A 700 5.49 -0.62 3.26
CA GLY A 700 6.12 0.40 2.41
C GLY A 700 5.11 1.28 1.67
N LYS A 701 4.00 0.69 1.18
CA LYS A 701 2.86 1.45 0.61
C LYS A 701 2.30 2.46 1.61
N GLY A 702 2.16 2.04 2.87
CA GLY A 702 1.72 2.89 3.97
C GLY A 702 2.66 4.06 4.22
N GLY A 703 3.95 3.77 4.49
CA GLY A 703 4.97 4.79 4.74
C GLY A 703 5.08 5.81 3.60
N PHE A 704 5.15 5.35 2.36
CA PHE A 704 5.19 6.21 1.17
C PHE A 704 4.01 7.20 1.09
N LEU A 705 2.78 6.77 1.40
CA LEU A 705 1.63 7.68 1.43
C LEU A 705 1.73 8.75 2.53
N GLN A 706 2.41 8.43 3.64
CA GLN A 706 2.63 9.38 4.72
C GLN A 706 3.55 10.55 4.32
N VAL A 707 4.39 10.40 3.29
CA VAL A 707 5.20 11.52 2.77
C VAL A 707 4.29 12.63 2.23
N PHE A 708 3.22 12.26 1.52
CA PHE A 708 2.24 13.24 1.03
C PHE A 708 1.38 13.80 2.16
N THR A 709 0.83 12.96 3.04
CA THR A 709 -0.09 13.43 4.07
C THR A 709 0.59 14.15 5.23
N ASN A 710 1.74 13.69 5.71
CA ASN A 710 2.39 14.20 6.94
C ASN A 710 3.73 14.91 6.66
N GLY A 711 4.39 14.63 5.54
CA GLY A 711 5.59 15.34 5.08
C GLY A 711 5.24 16.64 4.37
N LEU A 712 4.78 16.55 3.12
CA LEU A 712 4.54 17.71 2.24
C LEU A 712 3.50 18.70 2.79
N THR A 713 2.46 18.26 3.52
CA THR A 713 1.51 19.20 4.16
C THR A 713 1.94 19.67 5.56
N GLY A 714 2.92 19.00 6.17
CA GLY A 714 3.26 19.17 7.59
C GLY A 714 2.16 18.75 8.57
N MET A 715 1.14 17.98 8.15
CA MET A 715 -0.03 17.68 8.98
C MET A 715 0.34 17.04 10.31
N ARG A 716 -0.16 17.63 11.41
CA ARG A 716 -0.18 16.99 12.73
C ARG A 716 -1.53 17.27 13.42
N MET A 717 -2.22 16.21 13.83
CA MET A 717 -3.53 16.34 14.47
C MET A 717 -3.37 16.76 15.95
N ARG A 718 -4.26 17.63 16.46
CA ARG A 718 -4.35 18.02 17.87
C ARG A 718 -5.81 17.92 18.34
N GLU A 719 -6.05 18.07 19.66
CA GLU A 719 -7.39 17.89 20.25
C GLU A 719 -8.44 18.88 19.72
N ASN A 720 -8.05 20.11 19.40
CA ASN A 720 -8.96 21.22 19.05
C ASN A 720 -8.54 22.01 17.79
N ARG A 721 -7.42 21.65 17.15
CA ARG A 721 -6.89 22.30 15.95
C ARG A 721 -6.15 21.28 15.08
N LEU A 722 -6.03 21.56 13.79
CA LEU A 722 -5.19 20.81 12.86
C LEU A 722 -3.93 21.62 12.56
N HIS A 723 -2.75 21.10 12.89
CA HIS A 723 -1.51 21.78 12.52
C HIS A 723 -1.17 21.48 11.06
N LEU A 724 -0.80 22.51 10.29
CA LEU A 724 -0.29 22.40 8.93
C LEU A 724 0.91 23.34 8.75
N ASP A 725 1.98 22.79 8.19
CA ASP A 725 3.13 23.57 7.72
C ASP A 725 3.59 22.99 6.37
N PRO A 726 2.99 23.44 5.26
CA PRO A 726 3.19 22.81 3.95
C PRO A 726 4.50 23.23 3.29
N MET A 727 5.17 22.28 2.64
CA MET A 727 6.32 22.51 1.77
C MET A 727 6.13 21.78 0.43
N LEU A 728 6.86 22.20 -0.60
CA LEU A 728 6.82 21.52 -1.90
C LEU A 728 8.21 21.55 -2.56
N PRO A 729 8.83 20.41 -2.88
CA PRO A 729 10.11 20.39 -3.58
C PRO A 729 9.95 20.81 -5.06
N PRO A 730 10.98 21.37 -5.70
CA PRO A 730 10.90 21.94 -7.05
C PRO A 730 10.57 20.91 -8.14
N GLN A 731 10.83 19.62 -7.90
CA GLN A 731 10.48 18.51 -8.80
C GLN A 731 8.96 18.23 -8.85
N LEU A 732 8.17 18.85 -7.96
CA LEU A 732 6.70 18.81 -7.95
C LEU A 732 6.12 20.18 -8.33
N ASP A 733 6.72 20.87 -9.31
CA ASP A 733 6.41 22.26 -9.70
C ASP A 733 4.92 22.53 -10.00
N ARG A 734 4.18 21.54 -10.51
CA ARG A 734 2.74 21.62 -10.80
C ARG A 734 1.83 21.39 -9.59
N GLY A 735 2.41 21.16 -8.40
CA GLY A 735 1.66 20.96 -7.17
C GLY A 735 1.29 19.51 -6.87
N VAL A 736 0.58 19.34 -5.76
CA VAL A 736 -0.02 18.08 -5.31
C VAL A 736 -1.38 18.39 -4.71
N THR A 737 -2.41 17.60 -5.03
CA THR A 737 -3.75 17.78 -4.45
C THR A 737 -4.15 16.56 -3.65
N LEU A 738 -4.49 16.75 -2.38
CA LEU A 738 -5.02 15.72 -1.50
C LEU A 738 -6.51 15.99 -1.30
N HIS A 739 -7.35 15.11 -1.83
CA HIS A 739 -8.80 15.22 -1.70
C HIS A 739 -9.32 14.47 -0.48
N GLY A 740 -10.45 14.92 0.05
CA GLY A 740 -11.27 14.15 0.99
C GLY A 740 -10.50 13.70 2.23
N LEU A 741 -9.60 14.53 2.75
CA LEU A 741 -8.98 14.34 4.05
C LEU A 741 -10.02 14.56 5.14
N THR A 742 -9.84 13.95 6.31
CA THR A 742 -10.83 13.93 7.38
C THR A 742 -10.24 14.26 8.74
N TRP A 743 -10.92 15.11 9.50
CA TRP A 743 -10.55 15.43 10.88
C TRP A 743 -11.78 15.88 11.69
N GLN A 744 -12.05 15.19 12.80
CA GLN A 744 -13.12 15.48 13.76
C GLN A 744 -14.48 15.73 13.12
N GLY A 745 -14.94 14.79 12.29
CA GLY A 745 -16.24 14.86 11.61
C GLY A 745 -16.33 15.88 10.47
N ARG A 746 -15.19 16.34 9.96
CA ARG A 746 -15.07 17.25 8.82
C ARG A 746 -14.35 16.59 7.67
N THR A 747 -14.63 17.05 6.46
CA THR A 747 -13.92 16.68 5.23
C THR A 747 -13.34 17.92 4.59
N TYR A 748 -12.10 17.85 4.12
CA TYR A 748 -11.39 18.98 3.53
C TYR A 748 -10.38 18.51 2.48
N ASP A 749 -10.05 19.42 1.57
CA ASP A 749 -9.06 19.21 0.51
C ASP A 749 -7.86 20.15 0.74
N ILE A 750 -6.65 19.68 0.41
CA ILE A 750 -5.43 20.49 0.40
C ILE A 750 -4.85 20.51 -1.02
N GLU A 751 -4.70 21.71 -1.58
CA GLU A 751 -4.04 21.98 -2.86
C GLU A 751 -2.67 22.62 -2.57
N LEU A 752 -1.60 21.83 -2.63
CA LEU A 752 -0.21 22.26 -2.44
C LEU A 752 0.29 22.91 -3.75
N GLY A 753 0.41 24.24 -3.80
CA GLY A 753 1.01 24.96 -4.93
C GLY A 753 2.44 25.41 -4.63
N ALA A 754 3.21 25.76 -5.67
CA ALA A 754 4.65 26.09 -5.59
C ALA A 754 5.04 27.23 -4.62
N HIS A 755 4.10 28.09 -4.21
CA HIS A 755 4.31 29.18 -3.26
C HIS A 755 3.16 29.38 -2.25
N ARG A 756 1.98 28.82 -2.55
CA ARG A 756 0.76 28.97 -1.74
C ARG A 756 0.03 27.64 -1.70
N THR A 757 -0.42 27.24 -0.52
CA THR A 757 -1.22 26.04 -0.30
C THR A 757 -2.63 26.46 0.08
N THR A 758 -3.65 25.94 -0.61
CA THR A 758 -5.06 26.25 -0.31
C THR A 758 -5.71 25.09 0.44
N VAL A 759 -6.34 25.37 1.57
CA VAL A 759 -7.11 24.39 2.36
C VAL A 759 -8.59 24.75 2.28
N ARG A 760 -9.42 23.84 1.79
CA ARG A 760 -10.87 24.05 1.59
C ARG A 760 -11.67 23.05 2.41
N LEU A 761 -12.54 23.53 3.30
CA LEU A 761 -13.50 22.67 3.99
C LEU A 761 -14.60 22.27 3.00
N THR A 762 -14.69 21.00 2.67
CA THR A 762 -15.70 20.47 1.73
C THR A 762 -16.94 19.98 2.48
N ASP A 763 -16.78 19.38 3.68
CA ASP A 763 -17.90 19.06 4.57
C ASP A 763 -17.62 19.23 6.07
N GLY A 764 -18.70 19.36 6.86
CA GLY A 764 -18.64 19.54 8.31
C GLY A 764 -18.66 21.00 8.79
N ALA A 765 -18.42 21.18 10.09
CA ALA A 765 -18.38 22.48 10.75
C ALA A 765 -17.01 23.19 10.57
N PRO A 766 -16.92 24.52 10.72
CA PRO A 766 -15.66 25.25 10.65
C PRO A 766 -14.55 24.66 11.53
N MET A 767 -13.30 24.82 11.09
CA MET A 767 -12.12 24.24 11.75
C MET A 767 -10.99 25.25 11.92
N THR A 768 -10.28 25.16 13.05
CA THR A 768 -9.09 25.93 13.31
C THR A 768 -7.86 25.19 12.79
N LEU A 769 -7.15 25.82 11.86
CA LEU A 769 -5.79 25.46 11.52
C LEU A 769 -4.82 26.19 12.44
N ASP A 770 -3.76 25.51 12.84
CA ASP A 770 -2.58 26.09 13.47
C ASP A 770 -1.40 25.99 12.49
N THR A 771 -0.63 27.05 12.36
CA THR A 771 0.44 27.15 11.36
C THR A 771 1.56 28.06 11.89
N PRO A 772 2.78 28.01 11.33
CA PRO A 772 3.82 28.99 11.68
C PRO A 772 3.46 30.45 11.35
N GLN A 773 2.38 30.69 10.58
CA GLN A 773 1.84 32.01 10.28
C GLN A 773 0.76 32.46 11.29
N GLY A 774 0.46 31.65 12.30
CA GLY A 774 -0.64 31.85 13.26
C GLY A 774 -1.85 30.97 12.98
N GLU A 775 -2.87 31.08 13.84
CA GLU A 775 -4.13 30.33 13.69
C GLU A 775 -5.00 30.92 12.56
N GLN A 776 -5.65 30.04 11.79
CA GLN A 776 -6.61 30.42 10.74
C GLN A 776 -7.91 29.62 10.88
N LEU A 777 -9.05 30.29 10.70
CA LEU A 777 -10.36 29.62 10.65
C LEU A 777 -10.70 29.27 9.20
N VAL A 778 -11.05 28.00 8.95
CA VAL A 778 -11.54 27.52 7.65
C VAL A 778 -13.02 27.19 7.73
N SER A 779 -13.79 27.66 6.75
CA SER A 779 -15.19 27.31 6.53
C SER A 779 -15.42 26.91 5.07
N LYS A 780 -16.66 26.57 4.71
CA LYS A 780 -17.00 26.23 3.31
C LYS A 780 -16.87 27.44 2.37
N ASP A 781 -17.11 28.64 2.90
CA ASP A 781 -17.07 29.90 2.15
C ASP A 781 -15.70 30.61 2.25
N VAL A 782 -14.91 30.27 3.29
CA VAL A 782 -13.61 30.91 3.58
C VAL A 782 -12.51 29.84 3.63
N PRO A 783 -11.79 29.61 2.52
CA PRO A 783 -10.62 28.74 2.51
C PRO A 783 -9.42 29.42 3.18
N ALA A 784 -8.57 28.64 3.85
CA ALA A 784 -7.26 29.14 4.28
C ALA A 784 -6.29 29.10 3.10
N VAL A 785 -5.38 30.08 3.04
CA VAL A 785 -4.27 30.08 2.08
C VAL A 785 -2.96 30.30 2.83
N LEU A 786 -2.19 29.23 2.93
CA LEU A 786 -0.94 29.14 3.67
C LEU A 786 0.24 29.46 2.74
N LYS A 787 1.34 29.97 3.30
CA LYS A 787 2.61 30.03 2.58
C LYS A 787 3.18 28.61 2.48
N THR A 788 3.52 28.18 1.26
CA THR A 788 4.28 26.94 1.05
C THR A 788 5.76 27.21 1.29
N ARG A 789 6.43 26.43 2.16
CA ARG A 789 7.88 26.51 2.32
C ARG A 789 8.58 25.99 1.06
N ARG A 790 9.69 26.65 0.72
CA ARG A 790 10.54 26.39 -0.44
C ARG A 790 12.01 26.49 -0.04
N PRO A 791 12.55 25.53 0.74
CA PRO A 791 13.95 25.57 1.19
C PRO A 791 14.95 25.54 0.03
N ASP A 792 14.54 25.02 -1.13
CA ASP A 792 15.29 25.03 -2.37
C ASP A 792 15.58 26.45 -2.89
N LEU A 793 14.70 27.41 -2.57
CA LEU A 793 14.82 28.82 -2.95
C LEU A 793 15.59 29.69 -1.94
N ASP A 794 16.09 29.10 -0.85
CA ASP A 794 16.94 29.85 0.08
C ASP A 794 18.21 30.36 -0.62
N PRO A 795 18.77 31.52 -0.24
CA PRO A 795 19.92 32.08 -0.93
C PRO A 795 21.13 31.13 -0.92
N THR A 796 21.74 30.92 -2.09
CA THR A 796 22.98 30.13 -2.23
C THR A 796 23.87 30.67 -3.33
N THR A 797 25.17 30.38 -3.21
CA THR A 797 26.15 30.55 -4.29
C THR A 797 26.34 29.27 -5.11
N ASN A 798 25.79 28.13 -4.66
CA ASN A 798 25.79 26.90 -5.46
C ASN A 798 24.76 26.99 -6.59
N ALA A 799 25.21 27.34 -7.79
CA ALA A 799 24.42 27.40 -9.01
C ALA A 799 23.84 26.04 -9.46
N ALA A 800 24.32 24.91 -8.92
CA ALA A 800 23.81 23.59 -9.23
C ALA A 800 22.74 23.09 -8.24
N ARG A 801 22.61 23.70 -7.05
CA ARG A 801 21.70 23.21 -6.01
C ARG A 801 20.24 23.23 -6.49
N CYS A 802 19.56 22.10 -6.35
CA CYS A 802 18.18 21.86 -6.77
C CYS A 802 17.89 22.14 -8.26
N THR A 803 18.92 22.03 -9.09
CA THR A 803 18.78 21.95 -10.55
C THR A 803 18.63 20.49 -10.99
N THR A 804 18.45 20.23 -12.29
CA THR A 804 18.20 18.87 -12.80
C THR A 804 19.49 18.12 -13.12
N ALA A 805 19.58 16.86 -12.73
CA ALA A 805 20.69 15.97 -13.08
C ALA A 805 20.22 14.71 -13.84
N THR A 806 21.12 14.16 -14.64
CA THR A 806 21.02 12.85 -15.30
C THR A 806 22.33 12.10 -15.11
N ALA A 807 22.29 10.78 -14.98
CA ALA A 807 23.49 9.95 -14.90
C ALA A 807 23.52 8.84 -15.95
N SER A 808 24.72 8.35 -16.28
CA SER A 808 24.91 7.17 -17.13
C SER A 808 24.38 5.87 -16.52
N SER A 809 24.39 5.79 -15.18
CA SER A 809 23.90 4.69 -14.36
C SER A 809 23.69 5.18 -12.92
N GLU A 810 22.87 4.48 -12.15
CA GLU A 810 22.50 4.82 -10.76
C GLU A 810 22.31 3.53 -9.96
N GLN A 811 22.89 3.43 -8.77
CA GLN A 811 22.52 2.36 -7.83
C GLN A 811 21.10 2.60 -7.27
N PRO A 812 20.35 1.55 -6.91
CA PRO A 812 19.02 1.69 -6.29
C PRO A 812 19.05 2.55 -5.02
N GLY A 813 18.47 3.76 -5.11
CA GLY A 813 18.41 4.75 -4.04
C GLY A 813 19.52 5.82 -4.06
N MET A 814 20.49 5.72 -4.98
CA MET A 814 21.63 6.65 -5.09
C MET A 814 21.56 7.45 -6.40
N TYR A 815 20.46 8.18 -6.59
CA TYR A 815 20.07 8.81 -7.86
C TYR A 815 20.78 10.13 -8.13
N ALA A 816 20.85 10.53 -9.40
CA ALA A 816 21.57 11.71 -9.89
C ALA A 816 21.16 13.02 -9.17
N GLY A 817 19.89 13.16 -8.80
CA GLY A 817 19.38 14.33 -8.10
C GLY A 817 19.96 14.53 -6.69
N ALA A 818 20.37 13.45 -6.02
CA ALA A 818 20.96 13.48 -4.68
C ALA A 818 22.23 14.34 -4.65
N ALA A 819 23.08 14.22 -5.67
CA ALA A 819 24.31 15.01 -5.81
C ALA A 819 24.09 16.54 -5.97
N LEU A 820 22.84 17.00 -6.13
CA LEU A 820 22.47 18.40 -6.28
C LEU A 820 21.51 18.87 -5.18
N ASP A 821 21.13 18.02 -4.21
CA ASP A 821 19.99 18.30 -3.34
C ASP A 821 20.32 19.23 -2.16
N GLY A 822 21.60 19.56 -1.95
CA GLY A 822 22.09 20.41 -0.88
C GLY A 822 22.44 19.68 0.42
N ASN A 823 22.28 18.34 0.49
CA ASN A 823 22.55 17.54 1.68
C ASN A 823 23.60 16.45 1.41
N THR A 824 24.78 16.61 2.03
CA THR A 824 25.92 15.68 1.89
C THR A 824 25.74 14.29 2.53
N ALA A 825 24.63 14.02 3.21
CA ALA A 825 24.25 12.68 3.69
C ALA A 825 23.53 11.85 2.61
N THR A 826 23.11 12.46 1.50
CA THR A 826 22.70 11.75 0.29
C THR A 826 23.87 11.70 -0.71
N ALA A 827 23.77 10.87 -1.75
CA ALA A 827 24.72 10.86 -2.85
C ALA A 827 24.15 10.21 -4.11
N TRP A 828 24.62 10.65 -5.27
CA TRP A 828 24.57 9.85 -6.49
C TRP A 828 25.73 8.84 -6.48
N VAL A 829 25.46 7.57 -6.81
CA VAL A 829 26.48 6.53 -7.00
C VAL A 829 26.16 5.75 -8.27
N PRO A 830 27.12 5.56 -9.20
CA PRO A 830 26.90 4.76 -10.40
C PRO A 830 26.80 3.26 -10.12
N ASP A 831 26.04 2.55 -10.95
CA ASP A 831 25.85 1.09 -10.91
C ASP A 831 27.07 0.32 -11.47
N GLY A 832 28.27 0.71 -11.04
CA GLY A 832 29.54 0.15 -11.49
C GLY A 832 30.71 1.10 -11.27
N ALA A 833 31.93 0.62 -11.53
CA ALA A 833 33.15 1.35 -11.23
C ALA A 833 33.43 2.61 -12.08
N ARG A 834 32.61 2.92 -13.08
CA ARG A 834 32.66 4.19 -13.82
C ARG A 834 31.24 4.72 -14.03
N GLY A 835 31.07 6.02 -13.83
CA GLY A 835 29.83 6.73 -14.15
C GLY A 835 30.05 8.17 -14.58
N GLU A 836 29.07 8.73 -15.27
CA GLU A 836 29.02 10.13 -15.68
C GLU A 836 27.74 10.78 -15.15
N LEU A 837 27.88 11.72 -14.22
CA LEU A 837 26.82 12.60 -13.75
C LEU A 837 26.84 13.88 -14.59
N THR A 838 25.70 14.30 -15.14
CA THR A 838 25.54 15.59 -15.81
C THR A 838 24.46 16.41 -15.13
N ALA A 839 24.86 17.57 -14.59
CA ALA A 839 23.97 18.60 -14.06
C ALA A 839 23.65 19.64 -15.15
N ASP A 840 22.38 20.03 -15.27
CA ASP A 840 21.92 21.18 -16.05
C ASP A 840 21.57 22.31 -15.07
N LEU A 841 22.38 23.38 -15.05
CA LEU A 841 22.25 24.56 -14.19
C LEU A 841 21.01 25.44 -14.52
N ALA A 842 20.07 24.92 -15.31
CA ALA A 842 18.87 25.53 -15.90
C ALA A 842 19.12 26.71 -16.86
N ARG A 843 20.24 27.43 -16.70
CA ARG A 843 20.65 28.59 -17.51
C ARG A 843 22.18 28.62 -17.67
N PRO A 844 22.73 29.33 -18.67
CA PRO A 844 24.16 29.61 -18.72
C PRO A 844 24.60 30.44 -17.51
N VAL A 845 25.61 29.95 -16.79
CA VAL A 845 26.26 30.59 -15.63
C VAL A 845 27.75 30.74 -15.95
N ARG A 846 28.39 31.80 -15.45
CA ARG A 846 29.85 31.97 -15.55
C ARG A 846 30.53 31.14 -14.46
N VAL A 847 30.66 29.84 -14.72
CA VAL A 847 31.30 28.87 -13.82
C VAL A 847 32.77 29.26 -13.58
N THR A 848 33.09 29.56 -12.33
CA THR A 848 34.45 29.91 -11.87
C THR A 848 35.15 28.73 -11.20
N LYS A 849 34.39 27.83 -10.55
CA LYS A 849 34.87 26.61 -9.91
C LYS A 849 33.78 25.53 -10.01
N VAL A 850 34.23 24.27 -9.96
CA VAL A 850 33.37 23.12 -9.71
C VAL A 850 34.06 22.28 -8.64
N THR A 851 33.34 21.95 -7.56
CA THR A 851 33.85 21.19 -6.43
C THR A 851 32.89 20.03 -6.14
N PRO A 852 33.20 18.80 -6.58
CA PRO A 852 32.49 17.61 -6.11
C PRO A 852 32.93 17.24 -4.69
N THR A 853 31.96 17.11 -3.80
CA THR A 853 32.09 16.40 -2.52
C THR A 853 31.81 14.93 -2.80
N TRP A 854 32.74 14.04 -2.43
CA TRP A 854 32.58 12.60 -2.62
C TRP A 854 31.78 11.98 -1.47
N ASN A 855 31.14 10.83 -1.71
CA ASN A 855 30.69 9.95 -0.63
C ASN A 855 31.90 9.34 0.12
N ASP A 856 31.64 8.42 1.07
CA ASP A 856 32.68 7.72 1.84
C ASP A 856 33.73 6.97 1.00
N THR A 857 33.48 6.77 -0.30
CA THR A 857 34.41 6.14 -1.25
C THR A 857 34.99 7.18 -2.20
N LYS A 858 36.28 7.50 -2.06
CA LYS A 858 36.94 8.44 -2.98
C LYS A 858 37.22 7.80 -4.34
N PRO A 859 37.04 8.54 -5.46
CA PRO A 859 37.39 8.03 -6.79
C PRO A 859 38.90 7.88 -6.95
N THR A 860 39.32 6.87 -7.72
CA THR A 860 40.71 6.67 -8.15
C THR A 860 41.11 7.69 -9.22
N ALA A 861 40.16 8.08 -10.06
CA ALA A 861 40.28 9.20 -11.00
C ALA A 861 38.92 9.87 -11.22
N TYR A 862 38.92 11.16 -11.53
CA TYR A 862 37.72 11.86 -11.96
C TYR A 862 38.06 12.93 -13.01
N SER A 863 37.04 13.36 -13.75
CA SER A 863 37.14 14.55 -14.61
C SER A 863 35.89 15.40 -14.55
N ILE A 864 36.08 16.70 -14.80
CA ILE A 864 35.01 17.68 -14.84
C ILE A 864 35.04 18.35 -16.21
N ASP A 865 33.94 18.28 -16.94
CA ASP A 865 33.80 18.84 -18.28
C ASP A 865 32.59 19.80 -18.31
N LEU A 866 32.72 20.92 -19.02
CA LEU A 866 31.72 21.98 -19.11
C LEU A 866 31.14 22.06 -20.51
N SER A 867 29.86 22.43 -20.63
CA SER A 867 29.18 22.64 -21.91
C SER A 867 28.11 23.74 -21.83
N LEU A 868 27.84 24.41 -22.95
CA LEU A 868 26.70 25.33 -23.11
C LEU A 868 25.44 24.65 -23.66
N ASP A 869 25.60 23.56 -24.40
CA ASP A 869 24.52 22.91 -25.18
C ASP A 869 24.33 21.41 -24.86
N GLY A 870 25.14 20.87 -23.94
CA GLY A 870 25.12 19.46 -23.53
C GLY A 870 25.76 18.51 -24.55
N ARG A 871 26.29 19.03 -25.67
CA ARG A 871 26.84 18.25 -26.80
C ARG A 871 28.33 18.48 -26.98
N HIS A 872 28.77 19.74 -26.91
CA HIS A 872 30.17 20.11 -27.04
C HIS A 872 30.77 20.32 -25.66
N TRP A 873 31.71 19.45 -25.28
CA TRP A 873 32.29 19.38 -23.94
C TRP A 873 33.74 19.86 -23.94
N GLN A 874 34.10 20.62 -22.91
CA GLN A 874 35.45 21.12 -22.69
C GLN A 874 35.91 20.84 -21.27
N ARG A 875 37.12 20.32 -21.10
CA ARG A 875 37.73 20.07 -19.80
C ARG A 875 37.79 21.35 -18.96
N ALA A 876 37.26 21.30 -17.74
CA ALA A 876 37.41 22.38 -16.79
C ALA A 876 38.88 22.53 -16.39
N VAL A 877 39.39 23.76 -16.41
CA VAL A 877 40.76 24.10 -16.01
C VAL A 877 40.68 25.01 -14.80
N ALA A 878 41.44 24.69 -13.74
CA ALA A 878 41.41 25.46 -12.50
C ALA A 878 41.82 26.93 -12.74
N GLY A 879 40.98 27.87 -12.32
CA GLY A 879 41.20 29.31 -12.46
C GLY A 879 40.67 29.93 -13.76
N ASP A 880 40.18 29.14 -14.72
CA ASP A 880 39.61 29.65 -15.98
C ASP A 880 38.08 29.73 -15.92
N ALA A 881 37.54 30.95 -15.82
CA ALA A 881 36.12 31.19 -15.65
C ALA A 881 35.36 31.17 -17.00
N ARG A 882 34.54 30.14 -17.22
CA ARG A 882 33.84 29.89 -18.50
C ARG A 882 32.33 29.98 -18.37
N LEU A 883 31.66 30.41 -19.44
CA LEU A 883 30.19 30.34 -19.52
C LEU A 883 29.79 28.90 -19.82
N ALA A 884 28.98 28.29 -18.96
CA ALA A 884 28.49 26.93 -19.11
C ALA A 884 27.06 26.81 -18.57
N ARG A 885 26.25 25.95 -19.17
CA ARG A 885 24.92 25.55 -18.65
C ARG A 885 24.97 24.14 -18.06
N TYR A 886 25.84 23.28 -18.59
CA TYR A 886 25.96 21.89 -18.16
C TYR A 886 27.34 21.63 -17.56
N VAL A 887 27.34 20.88 -16.46
CA VAL A 887 28.55 20.39 -15.79
C VAL A 887 28.48 18.87 -15.75
N ARG A 888 29.49 18.20 -16.31
CA ARG A 888 29.63 16.75 -16.24
C ARG A 888 30.76 16.38 -15.30
N VAL A 889 30.50 15.48 -14.37
CA VAL A 889 31.50 14.82 -13.52
C VAL A 889 31.56 13.36 -13.92
N THR A 890 32.68 12.94 -14.49
CA THR A 890 32.99 11.53 -14.72
C THR A 890 33.77 11.01 -13.52
N VAL A 891 33.28 9.97 -12.86
CA VAL A 891 33.96 9.30 -11.74
C VAL A 891 34.45 7.93 -12.18
N GLN A 892 35.61 7.54 -11.66
CA GLN A 892 36.17 6.20 -11.79
C GLN A 892 36.65 5.72 -10.42
N GLY A 893 36.25 4.50 -10.07
CA GLY A 893 36.68 3.78 -8.88
C GLY A 893 37.52 2.54 -9.24
N ASP A 894 37.68 1.67 -8.26
CA ASP A 894 38.19 0.32 -8.45
C ASP A 894 37.06 -0.59 -8.98
N ALA A 895 37.41 -1.47 -9.93
CA ALA A 895 36.49 -2.43 -10.55
C ALA A 895 36.04 -3.52 -9.56
N GLU A 896 36.90 -3.89 -8.62
CA GLU A 896 36.67 -4.99 -7.67
C GLU A 896 36.11 -4.52 -6.31
N ALA A 897 35.89 -3.20 -6.14
CA ALA A 897 35.42 -2.65 -4.88
C ALA A 897 33.91 -2.84 -4.66
N LYS A 898 33.52 -3.36 -3.49
CA LYS A 898 32.11 -3.51 -3.05
C LYS A 898 31.35 -2.19 -2.91
N LYS A 899 32.05 -1.06 -2.73
CA LYS A 899 31.47 0.29 -2.70
C LYS A 899 32.10 1.09 -3.83
N HIS A 900 31.29 1.87 -4.53
CA HIS A 900 31.75 2.70 -5.65
C HIS A 900 31.77 4.19 -5.27
N PRO A 901 32.69 4.97 -5.85
CA PRO A 901 32.76 6.41 -5.60
C PRO A 901 31.56 7.12 -6.22
N GLY A 902 30.98 8.03 -5.45
CA GLY A 902 29.83 8.83 -5.83
C GLY A 902 29.99 10.29 -5.48
N VAL A 903 29.10 11.14 -5.98
CA VAL A 903 29.05 12.57 -5.65
C VAL A 903 27.95 12.77 -4.61
N ALA A 904 28.35 13.20 -3.41
CA ALA A 904 27.44 13.54 -2.32
C ALA A 904 26.83 14.94 -2.52
N GLU A 905 27.61 15.91 -2.98
CA GLU A 905 27.14 17.25 -3.35
C GLU A 905 28.06 17.82 -4.43
N LEU A 906 27.49 18.47 -5.44
CA LEU A 906 28.23 19.16 -6.50
C LEU A 906 28.06 20.67 -6.34
N THR A 907 29.13 21.35 -5.90
CA THR A 907 29.14 22.81 -5.80
C THR A 907 29.67 23.46 -7.07
N VAL A 908 28.87 24.33 -7.70
CA VAL A 908 29.19 25.13 -8.90
C VAL A 908 28.91 26.60 -8.62
N ASN A 909 29.73 27.54 -9.09
CA ASN A 909 29.60 28.97 -8.76
C ASN A 909 29.91 29.92 -9.93
#